data_AF-A0A6F9D8C3-F1
#
_entry.id   AF-A0A6F9D8C3-F1
#
_cell.length_a   1.000
_cell.length_b   1.000
_cell.length_c   1.000
_cell.angle_alpha   90.00
_cell.angle_beta   90.00
_cell.angle_gamma   90.00
#
_symmetry.space_group_name_H-M   'P 1'
#
loop_
_entity.id
_entity.type
_entity.pdbx_description
1 polymer ?
#
loop_
_entity_poly.entity_id
_entity_poly.type
_entity_poly.pdbx_seq_one_letter_code
_entity_poly.pdbx_strand_id
1 'polypeptide(L)'
;MESNEDTISRLTGELEDAHREKVQAAEYGLQVLEENRVLQQRQEELEHQLELTQRELDLAKHEFDLSTKALYSTQNKTRKAFSEGELRENDLEKQRKDAEDRLAALEKEREYELSQSRTAVTNAQAEIERLNALNNELTLMTKHSENQRLNLRKEVKELMSREASLMNDYSELEEENCSLQKQVSVLRQSQAEYEGFKHEIRRLEEEAEFLNSQLEEALKLKDILEHQLDEAHETIAKERELKLSMKRELSQFINFDVSSASFNENLGSLINNQTAKLEDLEGNKTKGLDDDDDPLDHPLIRHITSDVLHSTPSKKPTHSNSDDLLSELNLTEVTKLKQQLTQAEKEKMVLLNSLREQQRLLENAKGELNQQNEKEEGRFTDVLSEAERLREELKNLRDENSEKRETNKKLEQTYKEVKSKEQTLVRRNQTLELEIDTLNKEIANRVKQARLSADELSHVSDHLSQLYHHTCLAAGDTPQCVVLESIRNKTHSTGKTVSEDSNNSANIDDKIFNGDEPDMPASVLDTMNNQIKYLKSAIEKLVASKDQPDQAIALSGSQANLVESQEQVRILEEEVLRLRSLLSSKREQIATLRTVLKANKHTAEVAIQNLKSKYQHEKMFVSETMLKLRGELKALKEDAVTFAQLRMMFAARCDEYVAQLDAMQRHLASAEDEKRTLNTLLRKTITQKLAITQRLEDLEFAQEQQSRTKNSYASVVTQGTGAKKKSVSPGRIFR
;
A
#
# COMPACT_ATOMS: atom_id res chain seq x y z
N MET A 1 198.96 1.55 67.65
CA MET A 1 198.23 0.46 68.31
C MET A 1 196.87 1.01 68.69
N GLU A 2 195.89 0.76 67.84
CA GLU A 2 194.46 0.63 68.17
C GLU A 2 194.07 -0.71 67.51
N SER A 3 193.47 -1.60 68.29
CA SER A 3 193.33 -3.03 67.97
C SER A 3 192.16 -3.29 67.01
N ASN A 4 192.41 -4.11 65.99
CA ASN A 4 191.40 -4.57 65.02
C ASN A 4 190.25 -5.39 65.64
N GLU A 5 190.34 -5.80 66.92
CA GLU A 5 189.30 -6.61 67.59
C GLU A 5 188.06 -5.82 67.98
N ASP A 6 188.20 -4.55 68.42
CA ASP A 6 187.05 -3.75 68.85
C ASP A 6 186.14 -3.34 67.67
N THR A 7 186.74 -3.16 66.48
CA THR A 7 185.98 -2.91 65.24
C THR A 7 185.19 -4.13 64.78
N ILE A 8 185.72 -5.34 64.99
CA ILE A 8 185.05 -6.59 64.59
C ILE A 8 183.84 -6.85 65.49
N SER A 9 183.97 -6.70 66.81
CA SER A 9 182.83 -6.86 67.74
C SER A 9 181.72 -5.83 67.48
N ARG A 10 182.07 -4.56 67.19
CA ARG A 10 181.07 -3.53 66.89
C ARG A 10 180.32 -3.83 65.58
N LEU A 11 181.04 -4.19 64.51
CA LEU A 11 180.44 -4.58 63.24
C LEU A 11 179.58 -5.85 63.34
N THR A 12 179.92 -6.78 64.24
CA THR A 12 179.14 -8.00 64.47
C THR A 12 177.83 -7.70 65.22
N GLY A 13 177.87 -6.80 66.22
CA GLY A 13 176.67 -6.32 66.90
C GLY A 13 175.74 -5.52 65.98
N GLU A 14 176.30 -4.59 65.20
CA GLU A 14 175.57 -3.84 64.17
C GLU A 14 174.95 -4.78 63.11
N LEU A 15 175.65 -5.87 62.74
CA LEU A 15 175.12 -6.90 61.84
C LEU A 15 173.97 -7.68 62.46
N GLU A 16 174.06 -8.08 63.73
CA GLU A 16 173.00 -8.77 64.45
C GLU A 16 171.76 -7.90 64.67
N ASP A 17 171.95 -6.62 64.97
CA ASP A 17 170.86 -5.65 65.10
C ASP A 17 170.19 -5.41 63.75
N ALA A 18 170.96 -5.24 62.67
CA ALA A 18 170.42 -5.20 61.31
C ALA A 18 169.69 -6.50 60.93
N HIS A 19 170.14 -7.66 61.44
CA HIS A 19 169.48 -8.94 61.22
C HIS A 19 168.16 -9.05 62.01
N ARG A 20 168.13 -8.58 63.26
CA ARG A 20 166.92 -8.48 64.10
C ARG A 20 165.91 -7.51 63.50
N GLU A 21 166.34 -6.34 63.07
CA GLU A 21 165.49 -5.34 62.40
C GLU A 21 164.95 -5.88 61.07
N LYS A 22 165.75 -6.63 60.30
CA LYS A 22 165.27 -7.34 59.10
C LYS A 22 164.21 -8.37 59.42
N VAL A 23 164.39 -9.15 60.48
CA VAL A 23 163.41 -10.16 60.92
C VAL A 23 162.13 -9.47 61.37
N GLN A 24 162.22 -8.42 62.20
CA GLN A 24 161.06 -7.64 62.62
C GLN A 24 160.34 -6.99 61.43
N ALA A 25 161.06 -6.39 60.48
CA ALA A 25 160.46 -5.82 59.27
C ALA A 25 159.77 -6.89 58.40
N ALA A 26 160.32 -8.11 58.35
CA ALA A 26 159.69 -9.24 57.67
C ALA A 26 158.45 -9.74 58.41
N GLU A 27 158.47 -9.77 59.75
CA GLU A 27 157.31 -10.13 60.60
C GLU A 27 156.18 -9.09 60.47
N TYR A 28 156.51 -7.79 60.52
CA TYR A 28 155.55 -6.71 60.25
C TYR A 28 155.06 -6.74 58.81
N GLY A 29 155.94 -7.01 57.85
CA GLY A 29 155.56 -7.18 56.45
C GLY A 29 154.60 -8.35 56.24
N LEU A 30 154.82 -9.48 56.93
CA LEU A 30 153.94 -10.64 56.91
C LEU A 30 152.59 -10.33 57.57
N GLN A 31 152.59 -9.63 58.70
CA GLN A 31 151.37 -9.21 59.37
C GLN A 31 150.54 -8.26 58.50
N VAL A 32 151.18 -7.28 57.86
CA VAL A 32 150.51 -6.36 56.93
C VAL A 32 149.99 -7.11 55.71
N LEU A 33 150.72 -8.08 55.18
CA LEU A 33 150.24 -8.93 54.09
C LEU A 33 149.05 -9.79 54.51
N GLU A 34 149.04 -10.31 55.73
CA GLU A 34 147.93 -11.09 56.28
C GLU A 34 146.70 -10.20 56.56
N GLU A 35 146.88 -9.02 57.14
CA GLU A 35 145.83 -8.01 57.32
C GLU A 35 145.27 -7.55 55.95
N ASN A 36 146.13 -7.34 54.96
CA ASN A 36 145.72 -7.00 53.59
C ASN A 36 144.95 -8.16 52.94
N ARG A 37 145.40 -9.41 53.14
CA ARG A 37 144.69 -10.61 52.68
C ARG A 37 143.30 -10.71 53.31
N VAL A 38 143.18 -10.46 54.62
CA VAL A 38 141.88 -10.47 55.34
C VAL A 38 140.99 -9.32 54.87
N LEU A 39 141.54 -8.12 54.66
CA LEU A 39 140.80 -6.98 54.13
C LEU A 39 140.34 -7.21 52.69
N GLN A 40 141.17 -7.83 51.84
CA GLN A 40 140.79 -8.24 50.50
C GLN A 40 139.65 -9.25 50.52
N GLN A 41 139.74 -10.29 51.36
CA GLN A 41 138.64 -11.25 51.53
C GLN A 41 137.36 -10.56 51.99
N ARG A 42 137.46 -9.60 52.91
CA ARG A 42 136.30 -8.84 53.37
C ARG A 42 135.73 -7.92 52.30
N GLN A 43 136.58 -7.31 51.49
CA GLN A 43 136.17 -6.50 50.34
C GLN A 43 135.45 -7.35 49.30
N GLU A 44 136.02 -8.50 48.91
CA GLU A 44 135.40 -9.47 48.00
C GLU A 44 134.05 -9.96 48.53
N GLU A 45 133.95 -10.25 49.82
CA GLU A 45 132.71 -10.69 50.45
C GLU A 45 131.63 -9.58 50.46
N LEU A 46 132.02 -8.33 50.72
CA LEU A 46 131.13 -7.16 50.66
C LEU A 46 130.69 -6.85 49.22
N GLU A 47 131.60 -6.97 48.25
CA GLU A 47 131.28 -6.81 46.82
C GLU A 47 130.30 -7.88 46.36
N HIS A 48 130.50 -9.13 46.77
CA HIS A 48 129.56 -10.22 46.49
C HIS A 48 128.19 -9.98 47.13
N GLN A 49 128.13 -9.52 48.39
CA GLN A 49 126.86 -9.15 49.04
C GLN A 49 126.17 -7.97 48.36
N LEU A 50 126.93 -6.97 47.92
CA LEU A 50 126.40 -5.84 47.15
C LEU A 50 125.84 -6.32 45.81
N GLU A 51 126.54 -7.20 45.11
CA GLU A 51 126.08 -7.76 43.83
C GLU A 51 124.83 -8.63 44.00
N LEU A 52 124.74 -9.41 45.08
CA LEU A 52 123.53 -10.17 45.42
C LEU A 52 122.34 -9.26 45.72
N THR A 53 122.51 -8.25 46.57
CA THR A 53 121.44 -7.30 46.91
C THR A 53 121.01 -6.46 45.70
N GLN A 54 121.94 -6.14 44.79
CA GLN A 54 121.63 -5.47 43.52
C GLN A 54 120.72 -6.36 42.64
N ARG A 55 121.06 -7.66 42.51
CA ARG A 55 120.23 -8.63 41.78
C ARG A 55 118.85 -8.78 42.40
N GLU A 56 118.75 -8.87 43.72
CA GLU A 56 117.48 -8.94 44.45
C GLU A 56 116.63 -7.68 44.22
N LEU A 57 117.26 -6.50 44.25
CA LEU A 57 116.59 -5.23 43.95
C LEU A 57 116.06 -5.18 42.52
N ASP A 58 116.84 -5.64 41.54
CA ASP A 58 116.42 -5.65 40.14
C ASP A 58 115.30 -6.66 39.87
N LEU A 59 115.32 -7.83 40.53
CA LEU A 59 114.20 -8.77 40.54
C LEU A 59 112.94 -8.15 41.14
N ALA A 60 113.06 -7.48 42.29
CA ALA A 60 111.94 -6.80 42.94
C ALA A 60 111.34 -5.67 42.08
N LYS A 61 112.17 -4.88 41.39
CA LYS A 61 111.70 -3.87 40.43
C LYS A 61 110.95 -4.51 39.26
N HIS A 62 111.50 -5.59 38.70
CA HIS A 62 110.87 -6.29 37.59
C HIS A 62 109.50 -6.88 37.99
N GLU A 63 109.40 -7.48 39.18
CA GLU A 63 108.13 -7.96 39.74
C GLU A 63 107.14 -6.82 39.99
N PHE A 64 107.61 -5.69 40.51
CA PHE A 64 106.79 -4.49 40.70
C PHE A 64 106.24 -3.95 39.36
N ASP A 65 107.07 -3.89 38.32
CA ASP A 65 106.65 -3.45 36.98
C ASP A 65 105.61 -4.40 36.37
N LEU A 66 105.82 -5.71 36.51
CA LEU A 66 104.85 -6.74 36.09
C LEU A 66 103.53 -6.60 36.83
N SER A 67 103.56 -6.44 38.15
CA SER A 67 102.39 -6.24 39.00
C SER A 67 101.63 -4.96 38.62
N THR A 68 102.35 -3.86 38.41
CA THR A 68 101.78 -2.57 38.00
C THR A 68 101.11 -2.68 36.63
N LYS A 69 101.76 -3.32 35.64
CA LYS A 69 101.17 -3.60 34.32
C LYS A 69 99.93 -4.48 34.43
N ALA A 70 99.95 -5.50 35.29
CA ALA A 70 98.80 -6.37 35.53
C ALA A 70 97.63 -5.59 36.14
N LEU A 71 97.87 -4.75 37.15
CA LEU A 71 96.88 -3.87 37.78
C LEU A 71 96.27 -2.88 36.79
N TYR A 72 97.08 -2.23 35.95
CA TYR A 72 96.56 -1.33 34.90
C TYR A 72 95.72 -2.09 33.87
N SER A 73 96.16 -3.28 33.46
CA SER A 73 95.43 -4.12 32.51
C SER A 73 94.09 -4.58 33.08
N THR A 74 94.05 -5.03 34.34
CA THR A 74 92.80 -5.42 35.00
C THR A 74 91.89 -4.22 35.23
N GLN A 75 92.41 -3.07 35.67
CA GLN A 75 91.63 -1.84 35.84
C GLN A 75 91.01 -1.37 34.52
N ASN A 76 91.74 -1.43 33.40
CA ASN A 76 91.19 -1.09 32.09
C ASN A 76 90.11 -2.08 31.65
N LYS A 77 90.31 -3.39 31.87
CA LYS A 77 89.31 -4.41 31.55
C LYS A 77 88.03 -4.23 32.38
N THR A 78 88.16 -3.98 33.69
CA THR A 78 86.99 -3.75 34.56
C THR A 78 86.27 -2.45 34.21
N ARG A 79 87.01 -1.37 33.93
CA ARG A 79 86.41 -0.11 33.46
C ARG A 79 85.66 -0.29 32.13
N LYS A 80 86.23 -1.02 31.17
CA LYS A 80 85.56 -1.32 29.90
C LYS A 80 84.30 -2.16 30.10
N ALA A 81 84.39 -3.23 30.90
CA ALA A 81 83.25 -4.08 31.23
C ALA A 81 82.13 -3.31 31.94
N PHE A 82 82.48 -2.37 32.84
CA PHE A 82 81.51 -1.50 33.49
C PHE A 82 80.83 -0.57 32.47
N SER A 83 81.59 0.08 31.59
CA SER A 83 81.01 0.93 30.55
C SER A 83 80.14 0.17 29.54
N GLU A 84 80.53 -1.05 29.17
CA GLU A 84 79.72 -1.93 28.30
C GLU A 84 78.44 -2.40 29.04
N GLY A 85 78.54 -2.66 30.35
CA GLY A 85 77.39 -2.96 31.21
C GLY A 85 76.41 -1.78 31.30
N GLU A 86 76.92 -0.57 31.52
CA GLU A 86 76.12 0.66 31.60
C GLU A 86 75.42 0.97 30.26
N LEU A 87 76.11 0.80 29.12
CA LEU A 87 75.49 0.95 27.80
C LEU A 87 74.38 -0.09 27.58
N ARG A 88 74.62 -1.35 27.95
CA ARG A 88 73.61 -2.40 27.82
C ARG A 88 72.39 -2.15 28.71
N GLU A 89 72.60 -1.67 29.93
CA GLU A 89 71.51 -1.31 30.85
C GLU A 89 70.68 -0.14 30.29
N ASN A 90 71.34 0.91 29.80
CA ASN A 90 70.68 2.04 29.13
C ASN A 90 69.88 1.60 27.90
N ASP A 91 70.41 0.68 27.07
CA ASP A 91 69.70 0.14 25.91
C ASP A 91 68.45 -0.66 26.32
N LEU A 92 68.55 -1.47 27.38
CA LEU A 92 67.41 -2.22 27.93
C LEU A 92 66.36 -1.29 28.53
N GLU A 93 66.77 -0.25 29.25
CA GLU A 93 65.87 0.73 29.85
C GLU A 93 65.13 1.53 28.76
N LYS A 94 65.83 1.91 27.69
CA LYS A 94 65.21 2.54 26.52
C LYS A 94 64.22 1.59 25.84
N GLN A 95 64.58 0.33 25.61
CA GLN A 95 63.66 -0.65 25.02
C GLN A 95 62.41 -0.86 25.90
N ARG A 96 62.60 -0.89 27.23
CA ARG A 96 61.50 -1.01 28.18
C ARG A 96 60.58 0.21 28.11
N LYS A 97 61.13 1.42 28.07
CA LYS A 97 60.36 2.65 27.93
C LYS A 97 59.60 2.70 26.60
N ASP A 98 60.25 2.36 25.49
CA ASP A 98 59.60 2.30 24.17
C ASP A 98 58.46 1.27 24.15
N ALA A 99 58.61 0.14 24.87
CA ALA A 99 57.56 -0.85 25.02
C ALA A 99 56.40 -0.35 25.91
N GLU A 100 56.69 0.32 27.03
CA GLU A 100 55.69 0.93 27.91
C GLU A 100 54.89 2.02 27.16
N ASP A 101 55.56 2.88 26.39
CA ASP A 101 54.92 3.92 25.58
C ASP A 101 54.01 3.32 24.49
N ARG A 102 54.42 2.22 23.85
CA ARG A 102 53.59 1.48 22.88
C ARG A 102 52.37 0.85 23.52
N LEU A 103 52.52 0.23 24.69
CA LEU A 103 51.40 -0.36 25.42
C LEU A 103 50.41 0.71 25.86
N ALA A 104 50.88 1.85 26.36
CA ALA A 104 50.03 2.98 26.73
C ALA A 104 49.27 3.56 25.52
N ALA A 105 49.90 3.63 24.35
CA ALA A 105 49.25 4.06 23.12
C ALA A 105 48.13 3.10 22.69
N LEU A 106 48.39 1.78 22.74
CA LEU A 106 47.41 0.75 22.45
C LEU A 106 46.25 0.76 23.45
N GLU A 107 46.52 0.94 24.74
CA GLU A 107 45.49 1.04 25.77
C GLU A 107 44.53 2.21 25.48
N LYS A 108 45.09 3.38 25.15
CA LYS A 108 44.30 4.57 24.79
C LYS A 108 43.47 4.36 23.51
N GLU A 109 44.02 3.69 22.51
CA GLU A 109 43.28 3.34 21.29
C GLU A 109 42.10 2.42 21.61
N ARG A 110 42.32 1.39 22.45
CA ARG A 110 41.26 0.47 22.88
C ARG A 110 40.19 1.16 23.72
N GLU A 111 40.56 2.07 24.61
CA GLU A 111 39.59 2.87 25.37
C GLU A 111 38.73 3.74 24.43
N TYR A 112 39.34 4.33 23.40
CA TYR A 112 38.63 5.11 22.40
C TYR A 112 37.66 4.24 21.59
N GLU A 113 38.11 3.08 21.09
CA GLU A 113 37.26 2.10 20.39
C GLU A 113 36.08 1.65 21.27
N LEU A 114 36.34 1.37 22.56
CA LEU A 114 35.32 0.92 23.50
C LEU A 114 34.28 2.03 23.78
N SER A 115 34.74 3.27 23.93
CA SER A 115 33.87 4.45 24.07
C SER A 115 33.00 4.68 22.82
N GLN A 116 33.60 4.56 21.63
CA GLN A 116 32.88 4.68 20.36
C GLN A 116 31.84 3.56 20.20
N SER A 117 32.20 2.32 20.51
CA SER A 117 31.30 1.16 20.47
C SER A 117 30.14 1.33 21.46
N ARG A 118 30.39 1.81 22.68
CA ARG A 118 29.33 2.14 23.65
C ARG A 118 28.35 3.17 23.11
N THR A 119 28.86 4.24 22.48
CA THR A 119 28.02 5.29 21.88
C THR A 119 27.18 4.74 20.71
N ALA A 120 27.76 3.87 19.89
CA ALA A 120 27.04 3.21 18.80
C ALA A 120 25.91 2.30 19.33
N VAL A 121 26.18 1.55 20.40
CA VAL A 121 25.17 0.70 21.06
C VAL A 121 24.02 1.55 21.63
N THR A 122 24.31 2.64 22.34
CA THR A 122 23.25 3.51 22.88
C THR A 122 22.40 4.13 21.78
N ASN A 123 23.01 4.55 20.67
CA ASN A 123 22.29 5.10 19.53
C ASN A 123 21.40 4.03 18.85
N ALA A 124 21.91 2.82 18.69
CA ALA A 124 21.14 1.70 18.15
C ALA A 124 19.96 1.35 19.07
N GLN A 125 20.15 1.38 20.39
CA GLN A 125 19.07 1.16 21.36
C GLN A 125 17.99 2.24 21.28
N ALA A 126 18.37 3.52 21.16
CA ALA A 126 17.41 4.60 20.98
C ALA A 126 16.59 4.45 19.68
N GLU A 127 17.22 4.02 18.57
CA GLU A 127 16.48 3.78 17.32
C GLU A 127 15.56 2.55 17.43
N ILE A 128 15.98 1.49 18.13
CA ILE A 128 15.11 0.34 18.42
C ILE A 128 13.87 0.77 19.22
N GLU A 129 14.03 1.60 20.25
CA GLU A 129 12.92 2.14 21.03
C GLU A 129 11.98 2.99 20.18
N ARG A 130 12.54 3.85 19.31
CA ARG A 130 11.77 4.66 18.36
C ARG A 130 10.98 3.82 17.37
N LEU A 131 11.61 2.80 16.79
CA LEU A 131 10.95 1.86 15.87
C LEU A 131 9.87 1.04 16.56
N ASN A 132 10.09 0.62 17.81
CA ASN A 132 9.07 -0.07 18.61
C ASN A 132 7.87 0.84 18.90
N ALA A 133 8.09 2.11 19.23
CA ALA A 133 7.00 3.07 19.43
C ALA A 133 6.17 3.25 18.15
N LEU A 134 6.84 3.41 17.00
CA LEU A 134 6.17 3.53 15.71
C LEU A 134 5.39 2.24 15.35
N ASN A 135 5.96 1.07 15.61
CA ASN A 135 5.30 -0.21 15.35
C ASN A 135 4.03 -0.38 16.21
N ASN A 136 4.07 0.07 17.48
CA ASN A 136 2.91 0.07 18.36
C ASN A 136 1.81 1.01 17.85
N GLU A 137 2.17 2.21 17.39
CA GLU A 137 1.22 3.16 16.80
C GLU A 137 0.58 2.60 15.52
N LEU A 138 1.37 2.04 14.61
CA LEU A 138 0.87 1.37 13.40
C LEU A 138 -0.06 0.20 13.74
N THR A 139 0.26 -0.57 14.79
CA THR A 139 -0.59 -1.66 15.27
C THR A 139 -1.94 -1.14 15.77
N LEU A 140 -1.95 -0.02 16.51
CA LEU A 140 -3.18 0.62 16.98
C LEU A 140 -4.02 1.17 15.81
N MET A 141 -3.39 1.82 14.83
CA MET A 141 -4.07 2.33 13.63
C MET A 141 -4.66 1.21 12.79
N THR A 142 -3.95 0.08 12.68
CA THR A 142 -4.45 -1.12 12.00
C THR A 142 -5.68 -1.67 12.71
N LYS A 143 -5.64 -1.83 14.04
CA LYS A 143 -6.80 -2.28 14.84
C LYS A 143 -7.99 -1.33 14.69
N HIS A 144 -7.76 -0.02 14.70
CA HIS A 144 -8.83 0.96 14.52
C HIS A 144 -9.48 0.83 13.13
N SER A 145 -8.67 0.71 12.08
CA SER A 145 -9.14 0.51 10.71
C SER A 145 -9.91 -0.81 10.54
N GLU A 146 -9.46 -1.89 11.19
CA GLU A 146 -10.16 -3.17 11.20
C GLU A 146 -11.53 -3.08 11.88
N ASN A 147 -11.62 -2.36 13.00
CA ASN A 147 -12.88 -2.13 13.70
C ASN A 147 -13.85 -1.29 12.85
N GLN A 148 -13.37 -0.22 12.20
CA GLN A 148 -14.19 0.56 11.27
C GLN A 148 -14.70 -0.31 10.12
N ARG A 149 -13.83 -1.13 9.50
CA ARG A 149 -14.21 -2.07 8.46
C ARG A 149 -15.27 -3.07 8.92
N LEU A 150 -15.17 -3.56 10.16
CA LEU A 150 -16.16 -4.47 10.74
C LEU A 150 -17.51 -3.77 10.93
N ASN A 151 -17.51 -2.53 11.41
CA ASN A 151 -18.73 -1.74 11.61
C ASN A 151 -19.41 -1.43 10.28
N LEU A 152 -18.67 -0.97 9.27
CA LEU A 152 -19.21 -0.75 7.93
C LEU A 152 -19.79 -2.03 7.33
N ARG A 153 -19.16 -3.19 7.56
CA ARG A 153 -19.73 -4.49 7.14
C ARG A 153 -21.04 -4.84 7.85
N LYS A 154 -21.22 -4.43 9.11
CA LYS A 154 -22.49 -4.62 9.82
C LYS A 154 -23.57 -3.70 9.26
N GLU A 155 -23.24 -2.44 9.06
CA GLU A 155 -24.15 -1.44 8.47
C GLU A 155 -24.62 -1.85 7.07
N VAL A 156 -23.70 -2.31 6.21
CA VAL A 156 -24.07 -2.84 4.88
C VAL A 156 -25.02 -4.03 4.99
N LYS A 157 -24.81 -4.95 5.94
CA LYS A 157 -25.74 -6.08 6.15
C LYS A 157 -27.12 -5.63 6.61
N GLU A 158 -27.18 -4.63 7.49
CA GLU A 158 -28.45 -4.06 7.97
C GLU A 158 -29.19 -3.35 6.84
N LEU A 159 -28.48 -2.57 6.02
CA LEU A 159 -29.05 -1.92 4.84
C LEU A 159 -29.57 -2.94 3.82
N MET A 160 -28.80 -4.00 3.54
CA MET A 160 -29.26 -5.09 2.66
C MET A 160 -30.51 -5.77 3.20
N SER A 161 -30.59 -6.02 4.52
CA SER A 161 -31.78 -6.60 5.13
C SER A 161 -32.98 -5.66 5.05
N ARG A 162 -32.77 -4.36 5.21
CA ARG A 162 -33.81 -3.34 5.10
C ARG A 162 -34.31 -3.21 3.66
N GLU A 163 -33.40 -3.21 2.69
CA GLU A 163 -33.72 -3.18 1.27
C GLU A 163 -34.55 -4.41 0.87
N ALA A 164 -34.15 -5.61 1.33
CA ALA A 164 -34.91 -6.83 1.10
C ALA A 164 -36.33 -6.76 1.68
N SER A 165 -36.49 -6.20 2.89
CA SER A 165 -37.81 -5.98 3.50
C SER A 165 -38.66 -5.01 2.68
N LEU A 166 -38.09 -3.87 2.27
CA LEU A 166 -38.81 -2.88 1.46
C LEU A 166 -39.23 -3.45 0.10
N MET A 167 -38.36 -4.26 -0.54
CA MET A 167 -38.71 -4.95 -1.79
C MET A 167 -39.88 -5.91 -1.61
N ASN A 168 -39.96 -6.60 -0.46
CA ASN A 168 -41.10 -7.45 -0.15
C ASN A 168 -42.39 -6.61 0.03
N ASP A 169 -42.31 -5.50 0.79
CA ASP A 169 -43.45 -4.59 0.98
C ASP A 169 -43.95 -4.01 -0.36
N TYR A 170 -43.03 -3.66 -1.27
CA TYR A 170 -43.40 -3.22 -2.63
C TYR A 170 -44.10 -4.32 -3.42
N SER A 171 -43.62 -5.56 -3.35
CA SER A 171 -44.28 -6.70 -4.01
C SER A 171 -45.70 -6.90 -3.48
N GLU A 172 -45.90 -6.82 -2.16
CA GLU A 172 -47.23 -6.94 -1.54
C GLU A 172 -48.17 -5.82 -2.01
N LEU A 173 -47.69 -4.57 -2.06
CA LEU A 173 -48.47 -3.43 -2.56
C LEU A 173 -48.81 -3.56 -4.06
N GLU A 174 -47.90 -4.10 -4.87
CA GLU A 174 -48.15 -4.37 -6.29
C GLU A 174 -49.24 -5.44 -6.48
N GLU A 175 -49.22 -6.49 -5.66
CA GLU A 175 -50.25 -7.53 -5.65
C GLU A 175 -51.62 -6.97 -5.24
N GLU A 176 -51.68 -6.16 -4.19
CA GLU A 176 -52.91 -5.46 -3.76
C GLU A 176 -53.45 -4.54 -4.86
N ASN A 177 -52.59 -3.75 -5.50
CA ASN A 177 -52.98 -2.87 -6.59
C ASN A 177 -53.54 -3.66 -7.78
N CYS A 178 -52.87 -4.76 -8.17
CA CYS A 178 -53.38 -5.66 -9.20
C CYS A 178 -54.76 -6.25 -8.82
N SER A 179 -54.96 -6.61 -7.56
CA SER A 179 -56.25 -7.10 -7.06
C SER A 179 -57.34 -6.04 -7.14
N LEU A 180 -57.05 -4.81 -6.70
CA LEU A 180 -57.98 -3.68 -6.78
C LEU A 180 -58.33 -3.33 -8.23
N GLN A 181 -57.34 -3.32 -9.14
CA GLN A 181 -57.60 -3.09 -10.56
C GLN A 181 -58.51 -4.16 -11.17
N LYS A 182 -58.31 -5.43 -10.80
CA LYS A 182 -59.22 -6.52 -11.20
C LYS A 182 -60.63 -6.28 -10.66
N GLN A 183 -60.77 -5.91 -9.38
CA GLN A 183 -62.08 -5.63 -8.78
C GLN A 183 -62.78 -4.44 -9.48
N VAL A 184 -62.06 -3.35 -9.75
CA VAL A 184 -62.60 -2.20 -10.51
C VAL A 184 -63.04 -2.61 -11.91
N SER A 185 -62.28 -3.47 -12.59
CA SER A 185 -62.64 -3.96 -13.93
C SER A 185 -63.92 -4.80 -13.90
N VAL A 186 -64.06 -5.68 -12.90
CA VAL A 186 -65.30 -6.46 -12.68
C VAL A 186 -66.48 -5.53 -12.40
N LEU A 187 -66.32 -4.54 -11.53
CA LEU A 187 -67.39 -3.57 -11.24
C LEU A 187 -67.80 -2.77 -12.47
N ARG A 188 -66.84 -2.35 -13.31
CA ARG A 188 -67.15 -1.67 -14.59
C ARG A 188 -67.93 -2.58 -15.55
N GLN A 189 -67.56 -3.87 -15.61
CA GLN A 189 -68.31 -4.84 -16.41
C GLN A 189 -69.74 -4.99 -15.87
N SER A 190 -69.92 -5.20 -14.56
CA SER A 190 -71.25 -5.32 -13.94
C SER A 190 -72.08 -4.04 -14.11
N GLN A 191 -71.44 -2.86 -14.10
CA GLN A 191 -72.12 -1.60 -14.38
C GLN A 191 -72.61 -1.52 -15.83
N ALA A 192 -71.82 -1.98 -16.81
CA ALA A 192 -72.24 -2.04 -18.20
C ALA A 192 -73.40 -3.02 -18.41
N GLU A 193 -73.38 -4.18 -17.73
CA GLU A 193 -74.48 -5.15 -17.73
C GLU A 193 -75.74 -4.55 -17.12
N TYR A 194 -75.63 -3.83 -16.00
CA TYR A 194 -76.77 -3.14 -15.37
C TYR A 194 -77.41 -2.10 -16.30
N GLU A 195 -76.61 -1.26 -16.95
CA GLU A 195 -77.15 -0.30 -17.94
C GLU A 195 -77.80 -1.04 -19.12
N GLY A 196 -77.22 -2.16 -19.57
CA GLY A 196 -77.83 -3.05 -20.57
C GLY A 196 -79.22 -3.54 -20.14
N PHE A 197 -79.36 -4.06 -18.92
CA PHE A 197 -80.66 -4.46 -18.38
C PHE A 197 -81.63 -3.29 -18.23
N LYS A 198 -81.16 -2.10 -17.86
CA LYS A 198 -81.99 -0.90 -17.77
C LYS A 198 -82.55 -0.47 -19.12
N HIS A 199 -81.76 -0.61 -20.20
CA HIS A 199 -82.26 -0.38 -21.56
C HIS A 199 -83.26 -1.46 -21.99
N GLU A 200 -83.01 -2.71 -21.62
CA GLU A 200 -83.91 -3.82 -21.93
C GLU A 200 -85.26 -3.69 -21.20
N ILE A 201 -85.26 -3.28 -19.92
CA ILE A 201 -86.48 -3.01 -19.16
C ILE A 201 -87.29 -1.90 -19.82
N ARG A 202 -86.66 -0.77 -20.19
CA ARG A 202 -87.34 0.34 -20.88
C ARG A 202 -87.97 -0.11 -22.20
N ARG A 203 -87.26 -0.92 -22.99
CA ARG A 203 -87.80 -1.48 -24.24
C ARG A 203 -89.03 -2.35 -24.00
N LEU A 204 -89.02 -3.17 -22.94
CA LEU A 204 -90.16 -4.01 -22.56
C LEU A 204 -91.33 -3.18 -22.02
N GLU A 205 -91.05 -2.09 -21.29
CA GLU A 205 -92.07 -1.13 -20.82
C GLU A 205 -92.74 -0.43 -22.01
N GLU A 206 -91.98 0.07 -22.98
CA GLU A 206 -92.49 0.66 -24.22
C GLU A 206 -93.35 -0.34 -25.01
N GLU A 207 -92.92 -1.60 -25.11
CA GLU A 207 -93.71 -2.66 -25.76
C GLU A 207 -95.01 -2.94 -25.00
N ALA A 208 -94.99 -2.96 -23.66
CA ALA A 208 -96.17 -3.14 -22.83
C ALA A 208 -97.15 -1.97 -22.95
N GLU A 209 -96.66 -0.73 -22.96
CA GLU A 209 -97.47 0.47 -23.19
C GLU A 209 -98.12 0.48 -24.57
N PHE A 210 -97.38 0.09 -25.60
CA PHE A 210 -97.92 -0.04 -26.96
C PHE A 210 -99.02 -1.10 -27.05
N LEU A 211 -98.82 -2.26 -26.40
CA LEU A 211 -99.84 -3.31 -26.33
C LEU A 211 -101.06 -2.86 -25.52
N ASN A 212 -100.87 -2.11 -24.42
CA ASN A 212 -101.97 -1.53 -23.65
C ASN A 212 -102.76 -0.51 -24.47
N SER A 213 -102.10 0.36 -25.23
CA SER A 213 -102.76 1.30 -26.13
C SER A 213 -103.61 0.58 -27.19
N GLN A 214 -103.06 -0.47 -27.82
CA GLN A 214 -103.83 -1.31 -28.74
C GLN A 214 -105.03 -2.00 -28.06
N LEU A 215 -104.87 -2.44 -26.82
CA LEU A 215 -105.96 -3.02 -26.04
C LEU A 215 -107.06 -1.99 -25.74
N GLU A 216 -106.69 -0.77 -25.35
CA GLU A 216 -107.65 0.33 -25.14
C GLU A 216 -108.40 0.71 -26.41
N GLU A 217 -107.72 0.77 -27.56
CA GLU A 217 -108.37 0.99 -28.86
C GLU A 217 -109.35 -0.14 -29.19
N ALA A 218 -108.95 -1.40 -28.96
CA ALA A 218 -109.83 -2.55 -29.14
C ALA A 218 -111.05 -2.51 -28.20
N LEU A 219 -110.87 -2.07 -26.95
CA LEU A 219 -111.97 -1.87 -26.00
C LEU A 219 -112.90 -0.73 -26.44
N LYS A 220 -112.37 0.41 -26.90
CA LYS A 220 -113.19 1.51 -27.46
C LYS A 220 -114.00 1.04 -28.66
N LEU A 221 -113.39 0.25 -29.56
CA LEU A 221 -114.11 -0.35 -30.69
C LEU A 221 -115.19 -1.33 -30.22
N LYS A 222 -114.91 -2.14 -29.20
CA LYS A 222 -115.88 -3.03 -28.57
C LYS A 222 -117.06 -2.25 -28.00
N ASP A 223 -116.81 -1.17 -27.24
CA ASP A 223 -117.85 -0.33 -26.64
C ASP A 223 -118.72 0.34 -27.71
N ILE A 224 -118.12 0.79 -28.82
CA ILE A 224 -118.86 1.33 -29.98
C ILE A 224 -119.74 0.24 -30.60
N LEU A 225 -119.22 -0.98 -30.79
CA LEU A 225 -119.99 -2.10 -31.33
C LEU A 225 -121.12 -2.53 -30.39
N GLU A 226 -120.89 -2.53 -29.08
CA GLU A 226 -121.92 -2.79 -28.07
C GLU A 226 -123.00 -1.70 -28.10
N HIS A 227 -122.60 -0.42 -28.19
CA HIS A 227 -123.56 0.68 -28.31
C HIS A 227 -124.38 0.61 -29.61
N GLN A 228 -123.75 0.31 -30.75
CA GLN A 228 -124.46 0.10 -32.02
C GLN A 228 -125.42 -1.09 -31.96
N LEU A 229 -125.05 -2.15 -31.24
CA LEU A 229 -125.93 -3.30 -30.99
C LEU A 229 -127.13 -2.89 -30.14
N ASP A 230 -126.91 -2.11 -29.08
CA ASP A 230 -127.97 -1.59 -28.22
C ASP A 230 -128.91 -0.63 -28.98
N GLU A 231 -128.38 0.28 -29.81
CA GLU A 231 -129.18 1.13 -30.69
C GLU A 231 -129.99 0.31 -31.70
N ALA A 232 -129.41 -0.74 -32.28
CA ALA A 232 -130.13 -1.66 -33.16
C ALA A 232 -131.25 -2.41 -32.41
N HIS A 233 -131.00 -2.80 -31.15
CA HIS A 233 -132.04 -3.39 -30.30
C HIS A 233 -133.15 -2.39 -29.95
N GLU A 234 -132.81 -1.14 -29.63
CA GLU A 234 -133.78 -0.10 -29.31
C GLU A 234 -134.61 0.31 -30.53
N THR A 235 -133.99 0.41 -31.72
CA THR A 235 -134.72 0.67 -32.98
C THR A 235 -135.68 -0.46 -33.31
N ILE A 236 -135.27 -1.73 -33.17
CA ILE A 236 -136.18 -2.88 -33.30
C ILE A 236 -137.30 -2.83 -32.25
N ALA A 237 -137.01 -2.42 -31.02
CA ALA A 237 -138.03 -2.26 -29.97
C ALA A 237 -139.04 -1.15 -30.34
N LYS A 238 -138.57 0.00 -30.84
CA LYS A 238 -139.39 1.10 -31.35
C LYS A 238 -140.23 0.67 -32.55
N GLU A 239 -139.68 -0.09 -33.50
CA GLU A 239 -140.44 -0.66 -34.62
C GLU A 239 -141.53 -1.63 -34.15
N ARG A 240 -141.22 -2.48 -33.16
CA ARG A 240 -142.22 -3.36 -32.53
C ARG A 240 -143.31 -2.55 -31.83
N GLU A 241 -142.96 -1.48 -31.13
CA GLU A 241 -143.91 -0.60 -30.46
C GLU A 241 -144.79 0.16 -31.47
N LEU A 242 -144.22 0.71 -32.54
CA LEU A 242 -144.95 1.32 -33.66
C LEU A 242 -145.87 0.30 -34.33
N LYS A 243 -145.40 -0.92 -34.57
CA LYS A 243 -146.23 -2.02 -35.12
C LYS A 243 -147.37 -2.38 -34.19
N LEU A 244 -147.13 -2.42 -32.87
CA LEU A 244 -148.18 -2.60 -31.87
C LEU A 244 -149.14 -1.40 -31.83
N SER A 245 -148.65 -0.17 -31.97
CA SER A 245 -149.46 1.05 -32.04
C SER A 245 -150.36 1.05 -33.27
N MET A 246 -149.81 0.82 -34.47
CA MET A 246 -150.57 0.66 -35.70
C MET A 246 -151.57 -0.48 -35.60
N LYS A 247 -151.24 -1.59 -34.91
CA LYS A 247 -152.18 -2.67 -34.63
C LYS A 247 -153.29 -2.24 -33.65
N ARG A 248 -153.00 -1.39 -32.65
CA ARG A 248 -154.01 -0.77 -31.78
C ARG A 248 -154.90 0.22 -32.55
N GLU A 249 -154.33 1.02 -33.44
CA GLU A 249 -155.07 1.96 -34.31
C GLU A 249 -155.97 1.21 -35.31
N LEU A 250 -155.48 0.12 -35.92
CA LEU A 250 -156.31 -0.80 -36.72
C LEU A 250 -157.40 -1.47 -35.88
N SER A 251 -157.11 -1.85 -34.64
CA SER A 251 -158.12 -2.39 -33.71
C SER A 251 -159.14 -1.33 -33.28
N GLN A 252 -158.72 -0.06 -33.17
CA GLN A 252 -159.58 1.09 -32.95
C GLN A 252 -160.45 1.36 -34.19
N PHE A 253 -159.91 1.26 -35.41
CA PHE A 253 -160.68 1.34 -36.66
C PHE A 253 -161.69 0.20 -36.83
N ILE A 254 -161.37 -1.02 -36.38
CA ILE A 254 -162.29 -2.16 -36.38
C ILE A 254 -163.41 -1.99 -35.33
N ASN A 255 -163.15 -1.29 -34.21
CA ASN A 255 -164.15 -0.98 -33.19
C ASN A 255 -164.92 0.32 -33.43
N PHE A 256 -164.55 1.12 -34.44
CA PHE A 256 -165.09 2.46 -34.70
C PHE A 256 -166.15 2.51 -35.82
N ASP A 257 -166.42 1.39 -36.50
CA ASP A 257 -167.50 1.29 -37.51
C ASP A 257 -168.87 0.87 -36.94
N VAL A 258 -169.03 0.87 -35.60
CA VAL A 258 -170.33 0.71 -34.95
C VAL A 258 -170.53 1.79 -33.88
N SER A 259 -171.28 2.81 -34.28
CA SER A 259 -172.10 3.69 -33.43
C SER A 259 -171.43 4.89 -32.75
N SER A 260 -171.54 6.00 -33.48
CA SER A 260 -172.26 7.22 -33.05
C SER A 260 -171.61 8.22 -32.10
N ALA A 261 -171.70 9.47 -32.56
CA ALA A 261 -172.02 10.69 -31.82
C ALA A 261 -170.89 11.46 -31.11
N SER A 262 -170.50 12.55 -31.81
CA SER A 262 -170.58 13.96 -31.37
C SER A 262 -170.16 14.35 -29.94
N PHE A 263 -169.09 15.14 -29.81
CA PHE A 263 -169.02 16.52 -29.27
C PHE A 263 -167.53 16.95 -29.20
N ASN A 264 -167.08 18.01 -29.90
CA ASN A 264 -166.88 19.40 -29.39
C ASN A 264 -166.05 19.47 -28.08
N GLU A 265 -165.07 20.35 -27.86
CA GLU A 265 -164.60 21.56 -28.55
C GLU A 265 -163.33 22.09 -27.84
N ASN A 266 -162.45 22.78 -28.58
CA ASN A 266 -161.67 23.98 -28.21
C ASN A 266 -160.90 24.10 -26.87
N LEU A 267 -159.59 24.39 -26.97
CA LEU A 267 -159.08 25.74 -26.68
C LEU A 267 -157.66 25.94 -27.24
N GLY A 268 -157.48 26.93 -28.11
CA GLY A 268 -156.16 27.48 -28.45
C GLY A 268 -155.82 28.68 -27.58
N SER A 269 -154.52 28.97 -27.43
CA SER A 269 -153.90 30.29 -27.72
C SER A 269 -152.56 30.51 -26.97
N LEU A 270 -151.74 31.37 -27.59
CA LEU A 270 -150.47 32.00 -27.19
C LEU A 270 -149.19 31.16 -27.37
N ILE A 271 -148.25 31.45 -28.29
CA ILE A 271 -147.56 32.69 -28.71
C ILE A 271 -146.71 33.36 -27.59
N ASN A 272 -145.40 33.09 -27.66
CA ASN A 272 -144.25 34.03 -27.72
C ASN A 272 -143.06 33.73 -26.77
N ASN A 273 -141.87 33.68 -27.40
CA ASN A 273 -140.55 34.25 -27.02
C ASN A 273 -139.97 33.85 -25.64
N GLN A 274 -138.72 33.41 -25.49
CA GLN A 274 -137.46 34.12 -25.77
C GLN A 274 -136.26 33.26 -25.27
N THR A 275 -135.09 33.56 -25.83
CA THR A 275 -133.72 33.13 -25.48
C THR A 275 -133.25 33.55 -24.07
N ALA A 276 -132.41 32.75 -23.39
CA ALA A 276 -131.04 33.09 -22.95
C ALA A 276 -130.44 32.13 -21.87
N LYS A 277 -129.24 31.62 -22.18
CA LYS A 277 -128.00 31.49 -21.38
C LYS A 277 -127.93 30.78 -19.99
N LEU A 278 -126.81 30.04 -19.91
CA LEU A 278 -125.74 29.99 -18.89
C LEU A 278 -125.65 28.78 -17.94
N GLU A 279 -124.41 28.30 -17.89
CA GLU A 279 -123.74 27.34 -16.99
C GLU A 279 -124.03 27.63 -15.50
N ASP A 280 -123.89 26.63 -14.61
CA ASP A 280 -122.60 26.31 -13.93
C ASP A 280 -122.77 25.29 -12.75
N LEU A 281 -121.63 24.77 -12.25
CA LEU A 281 -121.36 24.08 -10.94
C LEU A 281 -121.56 22.53 -10.88
N GLU A 282 -120.72 21.69 -10.24
CA GLU A 282 -119.55 21.86 -9.35
C GLU A 282 -118.86 20.50 -9.04
N GLY A 283 -117.60 20.56 -8.56
CA GLY A 283 -116.91 19.56 -7.70
C GLY A 283 -115.77 18.76 -8.39
N ASN A 284 -114.46 19.01 -8.26
CA ASN A 284 -113.49 19.33 -7.18
C ASN A 284 -112.88 18.11 -6.42
N LYS A 285 -111.53 18.06 -6.45
CA LYS A 285 -110.52 17.32 -5.62
C LYS A 285 -110.14 15.90 -6.09
N THR A 286 -108.86 15.45 -6.15
CA THR A 286 -107.54 15.92 -5.65
C THR A 286 -106.39 14.99 -6.11
N LYS A 287 -105.17 15.55 -6.29
CA LYS A 287 -103.79 14.97 -6.15
C LYS A 287 -103.37 13.92 -7.22
N GLY A 288 -102.23 14.01 -7.91
CA GLY A 288 -100.90 14.59 -7.67
C GLY A 288 -99.88 13.44 -7.76
N LEU A 289 -98.95 13.43 -8.73
CA LEU A 289 -97.49 13.65 -8.64
C LEU A 289 -96.95 13.32 -10.06
N ASP A 290 -96.41 14.28 -10.81
CA ASP A 290 -94.98 14.65 -10.93
C ASP A 290 -94.30 13.90 -12.10
N ASP A 291 -94.46 14.46 -13.31
CA ASP A 291 -93.56 14.27 -14.44
C ASP A 291 -93.02 15.65 -14.81
N ASP A 292 -91.70 15.81 -14.68
CA ASP A 292 -90.82 16.54 -15.60
C ASP A 292 -89.40 16.46 -15.00
N ASP A 293 -88.45 15.86 -15.72
CA ASP A 293 -87.31 16.64 -16.23
C ASP A 293 -86.29 15.78 -16.97
N ASP A 294 -86.12 16.17 -18.23
CA ASP A 294 -85.01 15.90 -19.13
C ASP A 294 -83.73 16.62 -18.60
N PRO A 295 -82.58 15.95 -18.44
CA PRO A 295 -81.37 16.58 -17.90
C PRO A 295 -80.35 16.85 -19.00
N LEU A 296 -79.97 18.12 -19.21
CA LEU A 296 -78.64 18.47 -19.74
C LEU A 296 -78.21 19.90 -19.34
N ASP A 297 -76.97 19.94 -18.86
CA ASP A 297 -76.03 21.06 -18.65
C ASP A 297 -76.06 21.91 -17.36
N HIS A 298 -75.09 21.54 -16.50
CA HIS A 298 -74.41 22.40 -15.54
C HIS A 298 -73.33 23.22 -16.26
N PRO A 299 -73.10 24.51 -15.94
CA PRO A 299 -71.89 24.81 -15.18
C PRO A 299 -72.04 25.91 -14.12
N LEU A 300 -71.15 25.81 -13.13
CA LEU A 300 -70.75 26.83 -12.17
C LEU A 300 -70.66 28.24 -12.81
N ILE A 301 -71.24 29.24 -12.15
CA ILE A 301 -70.50 30.28 -11.41
C ILE A 301 -71.51 31.17 -10.67
N ARG A 302 -71.41 31.08 -9.34
CA ARG A 302 -71.95 31.97 -8.34
C ARG A 302 -71.21 33.29 -8.42
N HIS A 303 -71.89 34.39 -8.71
CA HIS A 303 -71.69 35.69 -8.06
C HIS A 303 -72.67 36.75 -8.60
N ILE A 304 -73.48 37.30 -7.67
CA ILE A 304 -73.90 38.72 -7.61
C ILE A 304 -74.86 39.11 -8.75
N THR A 305 -76.16 39.35 -8.56
CA THR A 305 -76.74 40.37 -7.67
C THR A 305 -78.27 40.28 -7.76
N SER A 306 -78.94 40.64 -6.67
CA SER A 306 -80.30 41.20 -6.64
C SER A 306 -81.46 40.29 -7.03
N ASP A 307 -81.68 39.32 -6.16
CA ASP A 307 -82.92 39.27 -5.39
C ASP A 307 -83.88 40.48 -5.53
N VAL A 308 -85.16 40.10 -5.64
CA VAL A 308 -86.32 40.68 -4.94
C VAL A 308 -87.25 41.59 -5.76
N LEU A 309 -88.27 40.88 -6.27
CA LEU A 309 -89.72 41.14 -6.17
C LEU A 309 -90.37 42.11 -7.16
N HIS A 310 -91.31 41.57 -7.96
CA HIS A 310 -92.70 42.02 -7.93
C HIS A 310 -93.64 40.91 -8.44
N SER A 311 -94.35 40.28 -7.50
CA SER A 311 -95.52 39.44 -7.77
C SER A 311 -96.80 40.24 -7.52
N THR A 312 -97.59 40.37 -8.59
CA THR A 312 -99.06 40.23 -8.66
C THR A 312 -99.95 41.29 -7.95
N PRO A 313 -101.30 41.24 -8.12
CA PRO A 313 -101.99 41.96 -9.20
C PRO A 313 -103.12 42.89 -8.67
N SER A 314 -103.73 43.63 -9.60
CA SER A 314 -104.76 44.63 -9.34
C SER A 314 -106.16 44.02 -9.16
N LYS A 315 -106.86 44.35 -8.05
CA LYS A 315 -108.33 44.39 -7.93
C LYS A 315 -108.74 45.20 -6.67
N LYS A 316 -109.78 46.02 -6.81
CA LYS A 316 -110.52 46.81 -5.80
C LYS A 316 -112.00 46.87 -6.25
N PRO A 317 -112.98 47.34 -5.46
CA PRO A 317 -113.00 47.69 -4.02
C PRO A 317 -114.26 47.15 -3.28
N THR A 318 -114.35 47.34 -1.95
CA THR A 318 -115.45 48.10 -1.27
C THR A 318 -115.38 48.02 0.27
N HIS A 319 -115.76 49.13 0.91
CA HIS A 319 -116.25 49.35 2.29
C HIS A 319 -115.28 49.83 3.41
N SER A 320 -115.40 51.15 3.66
CA SER A 320 -115.55 51.84 4.96
C SER A 320 -114.72 51.40 6.17
N ASN A 321 -113.73 52.21 6.54
CA ASN A 321 -113.78 53.09 7.72
C ASN A 321 -112.49 53.91 7.77
N SER A 322 -112.64 55.22 7.65
CA SER A 322 -111.61 56.21 7.90
C SER A 322 -111.35 56.28 9.40
N ASP A 323 -110.19 55.81 9.86
CA ASP A 323 -109.42 56.33 11.01
C ASP A 323 -108.29 55.35 11.41
N ASP A 324 -107.24 55.15 10.57
CA ASP A 324 -105.86 54.83 11.08
C ASP A 324 -104.73 54.89 10.01
N LEU A 325 -104.75 55.85 9.08
CA LEU A 325 -103.81 55.87 7.93
C LEU A 325 -102.38 56.37 8.24
N LEU A 326 -102.09 56.80 9.47
CA LEU A 326 -100.76 57.32 9.85
C LEU A 326 -99.98 56.38 10.79
N SER A 327 -100.65 55.44 11.47
CA SER A 327 -100.03 54.41 12.32
C SER A 327 -99.63 53.18 11.49
N GLU A 328 -100.47 52.75 10.54
CA GLU A 328 -100.20 51.55 9.72
C GLU A 328 -99.07 51.74 8.70
N LEU A 329 -98.94 52.93 8.10
CA LEU A 329 -97.84 53.22 7.17
C LEU A 329 -96.49 53.28 7.91
N ASN A 330 -96.47 53.91 9.08
CA ASN A 330 -95.28 53.95 9.93
C ASN A 330 -94.93 52.57 10.51
N LEU A 331 -95.90 51.73 10.87
CA LEU A 331 -95.62 50.39 11.43
C LEU A 331 -95.14 49.41 10.36
N THR A 332 -95.72 49.43 9.16
CA THR A 332 -95.29 48.58 8.03
C THR A 332 -93.91 48.98 7.48
N GLU A 333 -93.62 50.28 7.42
CA GLU A 333 -92.30 50.77 7.01
C GLU A 333 -91.23 50.50 8.09
N VAL A 334 -91.56 50.70 9.37
CA VAL A 334 -90.67 50.37 10.50
C VAL A 334 -90.42 48.86 10.62
N THR A 335 -91.41 48.01 10.38
CA THR A 335 -91.21 46.54 10.39
C THR A 335 -90.34 46.08 9.22
N LYS A 336 -90.53 46.65 8.02
CA LYS A 336 -89.68 46.36 6.86
C LYS A 336 -88.23 46.84 7.07
N LEU A 337 -88.02 48.03 7.63
CA LEU A 337 -86.69 48.54 7.97
C LEU A 337 -86.02 47.72 9.06
N LYS A 338 -86.75 47.25 10.08
CA LYS A 338 -86.23 46.32 11.09
C LYS A 338 -85.81 44.99 10.47
N GLN A 339 -86.61 44.44 9.55
CA GLN A 339 -86.26 43.20 8.86
C GLN A 339 -85.00 43.37 7.99
N GLN A 340 -84.89 44.46 7.24
CA GLN A 340 -83.68 44.80 6.47
C GLN A 340 -82.45 44.99 7.37
N LEU A 341 -82.61 45.64 8.54
CA LEU A 341 -81.53 45.78 9.51
C LEU A 341 -81.08 44.42 10.06
N THR A 342 -82.01 43.54 10.44
CA THR A 342 -81.66 42.19 10.93
C THR A 342 -81.00 41.33 9.84
N GLN A 343 -81.41 41.51 8.57
CA GLN A 343 -80.79 40.83 7.44
C GLN A 343 -79.37 41.35 7.20
N ALA A 344 -79.17 42.67 7.20
CA ALA A 344 -77.85 43.29 7.09
C ALA A 344 -76.93 42.93 8.28
N GLU A 345 -77.48 42.78 9.49
CA GLU A 345 -76.74 42.30 10.66
C GLU A 345 -76.31 40.84 10.52
N LYS A 346 -77.16 39.97 9.97
CA LYS A 346 -76.80 38.58 9.64
C LYS A 346 -75.71 38.51 8.58
N GLU A 347 -75.84 39.28 7.50
CA GLU A 347 -74.84 39.36 6.44
C GLU A 347 -73.50 39.91 6.95
N LYS A 348 -73.54 40.96 7.79
CA LYS A 348 -72.36 41.50 8.48
C LYS A 348 -71.67 40.42 9.34
N MET A 349 -72.44 39.61 10.07
CA MET A 349 -71.88 38.52 10.88
C MET A 349 -71.23 37.43 10.02
N VAL A 350 -71.85 37.06 8.89
CA VAL A 350 -71.27 36.10 7.93
C VAL A 350 -69.97 36.64 7.33
N LEU A 351 -69.94 37.91 6.93
CA LEU A 351 -68.73 38.55 6.40
C LEU A 351 -67.63 38.67 7.46
N LEU A 352 -67.97 38.99 8.71
CA LEU A 352 -67.00 39.01 9.80
C LEU A 352 -66.42 37.62 10.09
N ASN A 353 -67.25 36.58 10.05
CA ASN A 353 -66.77 35.20 10.22
C ASN A 353 -65.90 34.76 9.03
N SER A 354 -66.27 35.11 7.80
CA SER A 354 -65.45 34.87 6.62
C SER A 354 -64.11 35.62 6.68
N LEU A 355 -64.10 36.88 7.12
CA LEU A 355 -62.87 37.66 7.31
C LEU A 355 -61.96 37.05 8.38
N ARG A 356 -62.52 36.61 9.51
CA ARG A 356 -61.75 35.90 10.56
C ARG A 356 -61.16 34.60 10.03
N GLU A 357 -61.93 33.84 9.25
CA GLU A 357 -61.45 32.60 8.63
C GLU A 357 -60.31 32.88 7.64
N GLN A 358 -60.44 33.91 6.80
CA GLN A 358 -59.39 34.34 5.87
C GLN A 358 -58.14 34.85 6.59
N GLN A 359 -58.30 35.57 7.71
CA GLN A 359 -57.18 36.00 8.56
C GLN A 359 -56.45 34.80 9.18
N ARG A 360 -57.20 33.79 9.67
CA ARG A 360 -56.63 32.55 10.21
C ARG A 360 -55.87 31.77 9.14
N LEU A 361 -56.43 31.65 7.94
CA LEU A 361 -55.76 30.98 6.82
C LEU A 361 -54.47 31.71 6.40
N LEU A 362 -54.49 33.04 6.38
CA LEU A 362 -53.29 33.85 6.08
C LEU A 362 -52.20 33.67 7.14
N GLU A 363 -52.57 33.62 8.41
CA GLU A 363 -51.63 33.43 9.51
C GLU A 363 -51.02 32.02 9.50
N ASN A 364 -51.82 30.99 9.21
CA ASN A 364 -51.33 29.63 8.97
C ASN A 364 -50.37 29.56 7.78
N ALA A 365 -50.72 30.16 6.64
CA ALA A 365 -49.86 30.19 5.45
C ALA A 365 -48.54 30.94 5.71
N LYS A 366 -48.56 32.02 6.50
CA LYS A 366 -47.34 32.72 6.92
C LYS A 366 -46.47 31.86 7.84
N GLY A 367 -47.09 31.11 8.77
CA GLY A 367 -46.39 30.17 9.64
C GLY A 367 -45.72 29.03 8.87
N GLU A 368 -46.43 28.45 7.90
CA GLU A 368 -45.89 27.41 7.00
C GLU A 368 -44.72 27.94 6.17
N LEU A 369 -44.87 29.14 5.59
CA LEU A 369 -43.79 29.78 4.82
C LEU A 369 -42.55 30.05 5.69
N ASN A 370 -42.74 30.54 6.92
CA ASN A 370 -41.62 30.83 7.82
C ASN A 370 -40.91 29.54 8.25
N GLN A 371 -41.67 28.47 8.55
CA GLN A 371 -41.09 27.16 8.86
C GLN A 371 -40.34 26.56 7.67
N GLN A 372 -40.84 26.74 6.45
CA GLN A 372 -40.11 26.32 5.25
C GLN A 372 -38.82 27.12 5.07
N ASN A 373 -38.85 28.43 5.31
CA ASN A 373 -37.69 29.30 5.19
C ASN A 373 -36.61 28.93 6.23
N GLU A 374 -36.98 28.66 7.48
CA GLU A 374 -36.05 28.18 8.53
C GLU A 374 -35.42 26.82 8.17
N LYS A 375 -36.22 25.89 7.59
CA LYS A 375 -35.71 24.60 7.11
C LYS A 375 -34.71 24.77 5.96
N GLU A 376 -35.00 25.67 5.02
CA GLU A 376 -34.10 25.96 3.90
C GLU A 376 -32.81 26.65 4.36
N GLU A 377 -32.90 27.62 5.28
CA GLU A 377 -31.74 28.24 5.92
C GLU A 377 -30.85 27.22 6.63
N GLY A 378 -31.46 26.29 7.40
CA GLY A 378 -30.73 25.18 8.03
C GLY A 378 -30.01 24.28 7.02
N ARG A 379 -30.66 23.94 5.90
CA ARG A 379 -30.03 23.18 4.82
C ARG A 379 -28.87 23.94 4.16
N PHE A 380 -29.01 25.25 3.97
CA PHE A 380 -27.92 26.06 3.43
C PHE A 380 -26.73 26.15 4.40
N THR A 381 -26.97 26.28 5.71
CA THR A 381 -25.90 26.25 6.71
C THR A 381 -25.18 24.91 6.74
N ASP A 382 -25.91 23.80 6.64
CA ASP A 382 -25.32 22.45 6.61
C ASP A 382 -24.45 22.27 5.35
N VAL A 383 -24.97 22.66 4.18
CA VAL A 383 -24.22 22.60 2.91
C VAL A 383 -22.97 23.49 2.94
N LEU A 384 -23.04 24.68 3.55
CA LEU A 384 -21.88 25.55 3.72
C LEU A 384 -20.83 24.92 4.63
N SER A 385 -21.24 24.35 5.76
CA SER A 385 -20.32 23.67 6.70
C SER A 385 -19.62 22.48 6.05
N GLU A 386 -20.34 21.69 5.24
CA GLU A 386 -19.77 20.57 4.52
C GLU A 386 -18.84 21.03 3.39
N ALA A 387 -19.19 22.12 2.69
CA ALA A 387 -18.32 22.72 1.68
C ALA A 387 -17.02 23.28 2.28
N GLU A 388 -17.07 23.84 3.49
CA GLU A 388 -15.89 24.28 4.23
C GLU A 388 -15.01 23.10 4.67
N ARG A 389 -15.63 22.04 5.20
CA ARG A 389 -14.93 20.80 5.57
C ARG A 389 -14.20 20.18 4.36
N LEU A 390 -14.90 20.07 3.23
CA LEU A 390 -14.32 19.55 1.98
C LEU A 390 -13.20 20.44 1.43
N ARG A 391 -13.30 21.77 1.59
CA ARG A 391 -12.21 22.70 1.20
C ARG A 391 -10.97 22.49 2.05
N GLU A 392 -11.12 22.27 3.35
CA GLU A 392 -10.01 22.01 4.25
C GLU A 392 -9.37 20.64 3.99
N GLU A 393 -10.17 19.62 3.72
CA GLU A 393 -9.70 18.29 3.30
C GLU A 393 -8.92 18.35 1.98
N LEU A 394 -9.41 19.10 0.98
CA LEU A 394 -8.69 19.34 -0.28
C LEU A 394 -7.37 20.10 -0.08
N LYS A 395 -7.32 21.03 0.87
CA LYS A 395 -6.09 21.76 1.21
C LYS A 395 -5.06 20.81 1.82
N ASN A 396 -5.48 20.00 2.80
CA ASN A 396 -4.60 19.02 3.43
C ASN A 396 -4.06 17.99 2.43
N LEU A 397 -4.90 17.47 1.52
CA LEU A 397 -4.48 16.57 0.45
C LEU A 397 -3.53 17.24 -0.55
N ARG A 398 -3.67 18.54 -0.79
CA ARG A 398 -2.73 19.30 -1.64
C ARG A 398 -1.36 19.42 -0.97
N ASP A 399 -1.35 19.74 0.32
CA ASP A 399 -0.11 19.90 1.09
C ASP A 399 0.61 18.57 1.23
N GLU A 400 -0.09 17.48 1.55
CA GLU A 400 0.46 16.12 1.61
C GLU A 400 1.03 15.68 0.24
N ASN A 401 0.35 16.00 -0.86
CA ASN A 401 0.88 15.72 -2.21
C ASN A 401 2.11 16.56 -2.55
N SER A 402 2.23 17.77 -2.01
CA SER A 402 3.42 18.61 -2.21
C SER A 402 4.63 18.01 -1.49
N GLU A 403 4.46 17.53 -0.25
CA GLU A 403 5.49 16.85 0.51
C GLU A 403 5.90 15.53 -0.16
N LYS A 404 4.94 14.72 -0.61
CA LYS A 404 5.21 13.47 -1.36
C LYS A 404 5.99 13.73 -2.66
N ARG A 405 5.72 14.85 -3.35
CA ARG A 405 6.50 15.24 -4.53
C ARG A 405 7.94 15.58 -4.18
N GLU A 406 8.16 16.23 -3.04
CA GLU A 406 9.50 16.61 -2.60
C GLU A 406 10.31 15.43 -2.10
N THR A 407 9.69 14.51 -1.35
CA THR A 407 10.34 13.24 -0.96
C THR A 407 10.66 12.38 -2.18
N ASN A 408 9.77 12.29 -3.17
CA ASN A 408 10.06 11.60 -4.43
C ASN A 408 11.23 12.21 -5.19
N LYS A 409 11.34 13.55 -5.25
CA LYS A 409 12.51 14.21 -5.85
C LYS A 409 13.81 13.85 -5.13
N LYS A 410 13.81 13.85 -3.79
CA LYS A 410 14.97 13.45 -2.98
C LYS A 410 15.34 11.99 -3.22
N LEU A 411 14.35 11.10 -3.24
CA LEU A 411 14.54 9.68 -3.58
C LEU A 411 15.14 9.51 -4.98
N GLU A 412 14.63 10.21 -5.98
CA GLU A 412 15.14 10.13 -7.35
C GLU A 412 16.60 10.62 -7.46
N GLN A 413 16.95 11.66 -6.70
CA GLN A 413 18.33 12.15 -6.63
C GLN A 413 19.26 11.13 -5.97
N THR A 414 18.88 10.55 -4.83
CA THR A 414 19.67 9.49 -4.18
C THR A 414 19.81 8.24 -5.06
N TYR A 415 18.78 7.88 -5.82
CA TYR A 415 18.83 6.77 -6.76
C TYR A 415 19.84 7.03 -7.90
N LYS A 416 19.88 8.26 -8.44
CA LYS A 416 20.87 8.66 -9.45
C LYS A 416 22.30 8.59 -8.88
N GLU A 417 22.50 9.05 -7.65
CA GLU A 417 23.81 8.97 -6.98
C GLU A 417 24.26 7.53 -6.76
N VAL A 418 23.39 6.66 -6.22
CA VAL A 418 23.69 5.23 -6.01
C VAL A 418 24.02 4.54 -7.33
N LYS A 419 23.23 4.79 -8.38
CA LYS A 419 23.48 4.24 -9.72
C LYS A 419 24.82 4.68 -10.31
N SER A 420 25.24 5.93 -10.06
CA SER A 420 26.56 6.41 -10.50
C SER A 420 27.72 5.72 -9.75
N LYS A 421 27.55 5.48 -8.44
CA LYS A 421 28.52 4.74 -7.62
C LYS A 421 28.61 3.27 -8.04
N GLU A 422 27.47 2.62 -8.29
CA GLU A 422 27.40 1.26 -8.81
C GLU A 422 28.17 1.13 -10.13
N GLN A 423 27.93 2.02 -11.10
CA GLN A 423 28.67 2.00 -12.37
C GLN A 423 30.18 2.20 -12.18
N THR A 424 30.59 2.99 -11.19
CA THR A 424 32.01 3.21 -10.88
C THR A 424 32.65 1.95 -10.29
N LEU A 425 31.96 1.29 -9.35
CA LEU A 425 32.42 0.03 -8.75
C LEU A 425 32.49 -1.10 -9.79
N VAL A 426 31.51 -1.19 -10.70
CA VAL A 426 31.52 -2.17 -11.80
C VAL A 426 32.75 -1.96 -12.70
N ARG A 427 33.08 -0.72 -13.08
CA ARG A 427 34.30 -0.43 -13.87
C ARG A 427 35.57 -0.79 -13.11
N ARG A 428 35.62 -0.53 -11.79
CA ARG A 428 36.78 -0.89 -10.97
C ARG A 428 36.96 -2.40 -10.87
N ASN A 429 35.87 -3.16 -10.69
CA ASN A 429 35.91 -4.62 -10.67
C ASN A 429 36.39 -5.18 -12.01
N GLN A 430 35.88 -4.69 -13.14
CA GLN A 430 36.38 -5.09 -14.46
C GLN A 430 37.89 -4.82 -14.62
N THR A 431 38.38 -3.72 -14.07
CA THR A 431 39.82 -3.38 -14.10
C THR A 431 40.62 -4.36 -13.25
N LEU A 432 40.14 -4.68 -12.04
CA LEU A 432 40.78 -5.65 -11.14
C LEU A 432 40.78 -7.06 -11.74
N GLU A 433 39.71 -7.47 -12.41
CA GLU A 433 39.64 -8.75 -13.12
C GLU A 433 40.71 -8.84 -14.21
N LEU A 434 40.87 -7.78 -15.02
CA LEU A 434 41.93 -7.71 -16.03
C LEU A 434 43.33 -7.75 -15.39
N GLU A 435 43.53 -7.07 -14.27
CA GLU A 435 44.80 -7.07 -13.53
C GLU A 435 45.14 -8.47 -12.99
N ILE A 436 44.16 -9.15 -12.38
CA ILE A 436 44.30 -10.54 -11.91
C ILE A 436 44.64 -11.47 -13.08
N ASP A 437 43.95 -11.34 -14.22
CA ASP A 437 44.24 -12.15 -15.41
C ASP A 437 45.66 -11.93 -15.95
N THR A 438 46.14 -10.68 -15.93
CA THR A 438 47.52 -10.37 -16.34
C THR A 438 48.55 -10.98 -15.38
N LEU A 439 48.32 -10.85 -14.07
CA LEU A 439 49.20 -11.44 -13.06
C LEU A 439 49.21 -12.97 -13.14
N ASN A 440 48.05 -13.60 -13.34
CA ASN A 440 47.96 -15.04 -13.53
C ASN A 440 48.74 -15.52 -14.76
N LYS A 441 48.70 -14.77 -15.87
CA LYS A 441 49.53 -15.06 -17.05
C LYS A 441 51.02 -14.91 -16.76
N GLU A 442 51.41 -13.88 -16.00
CA GLU A 442 52.80 -13.69 -15.61
C GLU A 442 53.30 -14.81 -14.69
N ILE A 443 52.51 -15.18 -13.67
CA ILE A 443 52.81 -16.31 -12.77
C ILE A 443 52.94 -17.60 -13.58
N ALA A 444 52.00 -17.89 -14.48
CA ALA A 444 52.06 -19.08 -15.33
C ALA A 444 53.35 -19.12 -16.18
N ASN A 445 53.77 -17.97 -16.73
CA ASN A 445 55.03 -17.87 -17.47
C ASN A 445 56.25 -18.09 -16.57
N ARG A 446 56.27 -17.52 -15.35
CA ARG A 446 57.36 -17.72 -14.38
C ARG A 446 57.44 -19.17 -13.92
N VAL A 447 56.31 -19.82 -13.63
CA VAL A 447 56.26 -21.25 -13.29
C VAL A 447 56.76 -22.11 -14.44
N LYS A 448 56.38 -21.79 -15.68
CA LYS A 448 56.89 -22.49 -16.87
C LYS A 448 58.41 -22.35 -17.01
N GLN A 449 58.95 -21.15 -16.81
CA GLN A 449 60.40 -20.91 -16.84
C GLN A 449 61.11 -21.67 -15.71
N ALA A 450 60.58 -21.64 -14.49
CA ALA A 450 61.14 -22.37 -13.35
C ALA A 450 61.16 -23.88 -13.58
N ARG A 451 60.12 -24.45 -14.21
CA ARG A 451 60.09 -25.88 -14.61
C ARG A 451 61.18 -26.21 -15.61
N LEU A 452 61.35 -25.39 -16.66
CA LEU A 452 62.42 -25.61 -17.64
C LEU A 452 63.81 -25.57 -16.99
N SER A 453 64.06 -24.61 -16.10
CA SER A 453 65.34 -24.55 -15.36
C SER A 453 65.52 -25.74 -14.40
N ALA A 454 64.44 -26.25 -13.80
CA ALA A 454 64.50 -27.45 -12.96
C ALA A 454 64.81 -28.72 -13.78
N ASP A 455 64.25 -28.85 -14.99
CA ASP A 455 64.54 -29.95 -15.91
C ASP A 455 66.00 -29.91 -16.40
N GLU A 456 66.52 -28.73 -16.73
CA GLU A 456 67.94 -28.53 -17.08
C GLU A 456 68.87 -28.91 -15.93
N LEU A 457 68.55 -28.51 -14.70
CA LEU A 457 69.29 -28.94 -13.51
C LEU A 457 69.21 -30.47 -13.35
N SER A 458 68.05 -31.09 -13.51
CA SER A 458 67.95 -32.56 -13.43
C SER A 458 68.90 -33.23 -14.44
N HIS A 459 68.95 -32.74 -15.68
CA HIS A 459 69.89 -33.25 -16.69
C HIS A 459 71.35 -33.08 -16.27
N VAL A 460 71.75 -31.94 -15.70
CA VAL A 460 73.12 -31.74 -15.21
C VAL A 460 73.44 -32.70 -14.06
N SER A 461 72.49 -32.97 -13.16
CA SER A 461 72.65 -33.94 -12.06
C SER A 461 72.87 -35.36 -12.58
N ASP A 462 72.17 -35.73 -13.66
CA ASP A 462 72.35 -37.04 -14.30
C ASP A 462 73.75 -37.17 -14.92
N HIS A 463 74.24 -36.14 -15.61
CA HIS A 463 75.59 -36.14 -16.17
C HIS A 463 76.66 -36.21 -15.08
N LEU A 464 76.45 -35.50 -13.98
CA LEU A 464 77.36 -35.51 -12.85
C LEU A 464 77.38 -36.88 -12.15
N SER A 465 76.23 -37.54 -12.03
CA SER A 465 76.13 -38.92 -11.55
C SER A 465 76.89 -39.90 -12.45
N GLN A 466 76.78 -39.75 -13.77
CA GLN A 466 77.52 -40.58 -14.73
C GLN A 466 79.03 -40.37 -14.60
N LEU A 467 79.48 -39.12 -14.48
CA LEU A 467 80.90 -38.80 -14.29
C LEU A 467 81.44 -39.39 -12.98
N TYR A 468 80.65 -39.29 -11.90
CA TYR A 468 80.97 -39.91 -10.61
C TYR A 468 81.13 -41.42 -10.73
N HIS A 469 80.19 -42.08 -11.41
CA HIS A 469 80.23 -43.53 -11.64
C HIS A 469 81.50 -43.94 -12.42
N HIS A 470 81.82 -43.24 -13.51
CA HIS A 470 83.02 -43.53 -14.30
C HIS A 470 84.32 -43.32 -13.52
N THR A 471 84.37 -42.29 -12.67
CA THR A 471 85.55 -42.00 -11.84
C THR A 471 85.75 -43.05 -10.75
N CYS A 472 84.66 -43.49 -10.09
CA CYS A 472 84.72 -44.58 -9.12
C CYS A 472 85.19 -45.90 -9.75
N LEU A 473 84.68 -46.24 -10.95
CA LEU A 473 85.14 -47.40 -11.71
C LEU A 473 86.63 -47.31 -12.07
N ALA A 474 87.12 -46.13 -12.46
CA ALA A 474 88.53 -45.90 -12.76
C ALA A 474 89.43 -45.96 -11.50
N ALA A 475 88.88 -45.67 -10.31
CA ALA A 475 89.56 -45.79 -9.02
C ALA A 475 89.51 -47.21 -8.42
N GLY A 476 88.72 -48.13 -8.98
CA GLY A 476 88.49 -49.47 -8.44
C GLY A 476 87.46 -49.55 -7.30
N ASP A 477 86.71 -48.47 -7.06
CA ASP A 477 85.70 -48.36 -5.99
C ASP A 477 84.27 -48.58 -6.52
N THR A 478 83.39 -49.15 -5.68
CA THR A 478 81.97 -49.28 -5.98
C THR A 478 81.21 -47.99 -5.64
N PRO A 479 80.50 -47.34 -6.59
CA PRO A 479 79.85 -46.06 -6.35
C PRO A 479 78.71 -46.15 -5.32
N GLN A 480 78.73 -45.28 -4.30
CA GLN A 480 77.64 -45.15 -3.32
C GLN A 480 76.41 -44.45 -3.90
N CYS A 481 75.20 -44.83 -3.46
CA CYS A 481 73.91 -44.27 -3.93
C CYS A 481 73.65 -42.85 -3.41
N VAL A 482 74.24 -41.84 -4.05
CA VAL A 482 74.20 -40.42 -3.63
C VAL A 482 72.77 -39.84 -3.55
N VAL A 483 71.84 -40.29 -4.40
CA VAL A 483 70.44 -39.80 -4.43
C VAL A 483 69.69 -40.07 -3.13
N LEU A 484 69.96 -41.21 -2.47
CA LEU A 484 69.29 -41.60 -1.24
C LEU A 484 69.84 -40.86 0.00
N GLU A 485 71.11 -40.46 -0.01
CA GLU A 485 71.75 -39.76 1.10
C GLU A 485 71.25 -38.30 1.22
N SER A 486 70.98 -37.62 0.10
CA SER A 486 70.37 -36.27 0.09
C SER A 486 68.95 -36.28 0.65
N ILE A 487 68.16 -37.31 0.35
CA ILE A 487 66.79 -37.47 0.87
C ILE A 487 66.84 -37.83 2.37
N ARG A 488 67.80 -38.67 2.79
CA ARG A 488 68.00 -39.04 4.21
C ARG A 488 68.40 -37.82 5.06
N ASN A 489 69.23 -36.92 4.53
CA ASN A 489 69.67 -35.72 5.27
C ASN A 489 68.56 -34.66 5.43
N LYS A 490 67.62 -34.52 4.48
CA LYS A 490 66.46 -33.63 4.66
C LYS A 490 65.58 -34.08 5.83
N THR A 491 65.37 -35.38 6.01
CA THR A 491 64.51 -35.92 7.10
C THR A 491 65.04 -35.70 8.53
N HIS A 492 66.32 -35.31 8.69
CA HIS A 492 66.92 -35.04 10.00
C HIS A 492 66.97 -33.55 10.40
N SER A 493 66.55 -32.63 9.52
CA SER A 493 66.72 -31.18 9.74
C SER A 493 65.46 -30.40 10.17
N THR A 494 64.26 -30.98 10.09
CA THR A 494 63.00 -30.28 10.45
C THR A 494 62.52 -30.60 11.87
N GLY A 495 63.41 -30.50 12.86
CA GLY A 495 63.12 -30.89 14.24
C GLY A 495 63.75 -30.00 15.30
N LYS A 496 63.39 -28.70 15.33
CA LYS A 496 63.45 -27.84 16.52
C LYS A 496 62.97 -26.42 16.21
N THR A 497 61.78 -26.07 16.70
CA THR A 497 61.50 -25.01 17.70
C THR A 497 60.00 -24.79 17.77
N VAL A 498 59.41 -25.19 18.90
CA VAL A 498 58.10 -24.72 19.35
C VAL A 498 58.34 -23.38 20.03
N SER A 499 57.67 -22.33 19.56
CA SER A 499 57.35 -21.15 20.34
C SER A 499 55.88 -20.85 20.07
N GLU A 500 55.07 -21.03 21.11
CA GLU A 500 53.71 -20.52 21.20
C GLU A 500 53.74 -19.00 21.10
N ASP A 501 52.86 -18.42 20.29
CA ASP A 501 52.14 -17.22 20.73
C ASP A 501 50.85 -17.00 19.92
N SER A 502 49.89 -16.44 20.64
CA SER A 502 48.49 -16.32 20.32
C SER A 502 48.20 -15.09 19.47
N ASN A 503 47.32 -15.19 18.46
CA ASN A 503 46.06 -14.42 18.36
C ASN A 503 45.48 -14.37 16.95
N ASN A 504 44.16 -14.53 16.92
CA ASN A 504 43.28 -14.36 15.77
C ASN A 504 43.43 -12.99 15.09
N SER A 505 43.63 -13.01 13.78
CA SER A 505 43.08 -12.03 12.85
C SER A 505 42.64 -12.77 11.60
N ALA A 506 41.40 -12.53 11.20
CA ALA A 506 40.71 -13.16 10.10
C ALA A 506 41.49 -13.07 8.79
N ASN A 507 41.66 -14.20 8.11
CA ASN A 507 41.90 -14.24 6.67
C ASN A 507 41.03 -15.34 6.05
N ILE A 508 39.92 -14.90 5.46
CA ILE A 508 39.23 -15.64 4.43
C ILE A 508 40.04 -15.37 3.17
N ASP A 509 40.98 -16.26 2.87
CA ASP A 509 41.56 -16.56 1.56
C ASP A 509 42.85 -17.32 1.81
N ASP A 510 42.88 -18.62 1.47
CA ASP A 510 44.11 -19.41 1.25
C ASP A 510 43.84 -20.90 0.95
N LYS A 511 42.58 -21.35 0.90
CA LYS A 511 42.26 -22.77 0.62
C LYS A 511 42.21 -23.16 -0.85
N ILE A 512 42.65 -22.33 -1.78
CA ILE A 512 42.57 -22.63 -3.23
C ILE A 512 43.94 -22.86 -3.89
N PHE A 513 45.06 -22.62 -3.20
CA PHE A 513 46.40 -22.83 -3.75
C PHE A 513 47.24 -23.86 -2.96
N ASN A 514 46.62 -24.96 -2.52
CA ASN A 514 47.36 -26.17 -2.16
C ASN A 514 47.55 -27.05 -3.40
N GLY A 515 48.31 -26.53 -4.37
CA GLY A 515 48.88 -27.33 -5.44
C GLY A 515 50.35 -27.50 -5.13
N ASP A 516 50.75 -28.75 -4.84
CA ASP A 516 52.12 -29.27 -4.74
C ASP A 516 53.20 -28.22 -5.03
N GLU A 517 53.71 -27.59 -3.98
CA GLU A 517 54.90 -26.74 -4.07
C GLU A 517 56.08 -27.67 -4.43
N PRO A 518 56.66 -27.58 -5.63
CA PRO A 518 57.73 -28.47 -6.01
C PRO A 518 59.00 -27.93 -5.37
N ASP A 519 59.33 -28.42 -4.17
CA ASP A 519 60.63 -28.25 -3.49
C ASP A 519 61.80 -28.96 -4.24
N MET A 520 61.59 -29.25 -5.52
CA MET A 520 62.49 -29.92 -6.45
C MET A 520 63.78 -29.14 -6.74
N PRO A 521 63.80 -27.79 -6.89
CA PRO A 521 65.04 -27.07 -7.20
C PRO A 521 66.08 -27.18 -6.08
N ALA A 522 65.65 -27.05 -4.82
CA ALA A 522 66.54 -27.16 -3.66
C ALA A 522 67.06 -28.60 -3.50
N SER A 523 66.20 -29.60 -3.69
CA SER A 523 66.60 -31.00 -3.62
C SER A 523 67.62 -31.38 -4.70
N VAL A 524 67.43 -30.91 -5.94
CA VAL A 524 68.36 -31.20 -7.05
C VAL A 524 69.71 -30.52 -6.84
N LEU A 525 69.72 -29.28 -6.33
CA LEU A 525 70.96 -28.56 -6.01
C LEU A 525 71.75 -29.25 -4.89
N ASP A 526 71.07 -29.73 -3.84
CA ASP A 526 71.68 -30.50 -2.76
C ASP A 526 72.25 -31.83 -3.26
N THR A 527 71.53 -32.53 -4.14
CA THR A 527 72.00 -33.78 -4.75
C THR A 527 73.23 -33.54 -5.63
N MET A 528 73.24 -32.48 -6.45
CA MET A 528 74.42 -32.07 -7.23
C MET A 528 75.63 -31.74 -6.35
N ASN A 529 75.45 -30.93 -5.31
CA ASN A 529 76.55 -30.55 -4.42
C ASN A 529 77.18 -31.78 -3.74
N ASN A 530 76.34 -32.76 -3.37
CA ASN A 530 76.83 -34.05 -2.85
C ASN A 530 77.57 -34.85 -3.92
N GLN A 531 77.03 -34.97 -5.14
CA GLN A 531 77.71 -35.63 -6.26
C GLN A 531 79.08 -35.00 -6.56
N ILE A 532 79.20 -33.65 -6.56
CA ILE A 532 80.49 -32.93 -6.73
C ILE A 532 81.47 -33.29 -5.61
N LYS A 533 81.00 -33.34 -4.36
CA LYS A 533 81.83 -33.67 -3.19
C LYS A 533 82.41 -35.07 -3.30
N TYR A 534 81.59 -36.06 -3.67
CA TYR A 534 82.05 -37.44 -3.82
C TYR A 534 82.97 -37.63 -5.04
N LEU A 535 82.70 -36.94 -6.15
CA LEU A 535 83.60 -36.87 -7.31
C LEU A 535 84.99 -36.35 -6.93
N LYS A 536 85.06 -35.24 -6.19
CA LYS A 536 86.34 -34.68 -5.72
C LYS A 536 87.13 -35.67 -4.88
N SER A 537 86.45 -36.33 -3.93
CA SER A 537 87.10 -37.33 -3.07
C SER A 537 87.58 -38.57 -3.83
N ALA A 538 86.82 -39.02 -4.85
CA ALA A 538 87.22 -40.13 -5.71
C ALA A 538 88.45 -39.78 -6.56
N ILE A 539 88.51 -38.56 -7.11
CA ILE A 539 89.65 -38.05 -7.88
C ILE A 539 90.90 -37.92 -6.99
N GLU A 540 90.75 -37.39 -5.77
CA GLU A 540 91.85 -37.27 -4.80
C GLU A 540 92.46 -38.64 -4.44
N LYS A 541 91.64 -39.68 -4.31
CA LYS A 541 92.11 -41.06 -4.10
C LYS A 541 92.82 -41.65 -5.32
N LEU A 542 92.31 -41.40 -6.52
CA LEU A 542 92.91 -41.84 -7.79
C LEU A 542 94.29 -41.20 -8.03
N VAL A 543 94.50 -40.01 -7.48
CA VAL A 543 95.80 -39.32 -7.48
C VAL A 543 96.72 -39.91 -6.41
N ALA A 544 96.20 -40.29 -5.24
CA ALA A 544 96.97 -40.92 -4.17
C ALA A 544 97.36 -42.38 -4.44
N SER A 545 96.62 -43.11 -5.27
CA SER A 545 96.86 -44.52 -5.60
C SER A 545 98.03 -44.76 -6.58
N LYS A 546 98.70 -43.71 -7.06
CA LYS A 546 99.81 -43.81 -8.01
C LYS A 546 101.20 -43.94 -7.35
N ASP A 547 101.30 -43.80 -6.03
CA ASP A 547 102.56 -43.88 -5.27
C ASP A 547 102.48 -44.93 -4.13
N GLN A 548 102.74 -46.21 -4.42
CA GLN A 548 103.41 -47.19 -3.52
C GLN A 548 103.41 -48.62 -4.10
N PRO A 549 104.55 -49.37 -4.03
CA PRO A 549 104.61 -50.78 -4.43
C PRO A 549 104.54 -51.76 -3.23
N ASP A 550 103.89 -52.90 -3.50
CA ASP A 550 103.94 -54.26 -2.93
C ASP A 550 104.62 -54.55 -1.58
N GLN A 551 103.87 -55.21 -0.67
CA GLN A 551 104.34 -56.48 -0.10
C GLN A 551 103.25 -57.35 0.55
N ALA A 552 103.52 -58.65 0.50
CA ALA A 552 102.62 -59.77 0.70
C ALA A 552 102.79 -60.46 2.08
N ILE A 553 101.75 -61.20 2.48
CA ILE A 553 101.73 -62.47 3.26
C ILE A 553 102.36 -62.48 4.67
N ALA A 554 101.57 -62.82 5.70
CA ALA A 554 101.74 -64.05 6.51
C ALA A 554 100.65 -64.24 7.59
N LEU A 555 100.22 -65.49 7.70
CA LEU A 555 99.28 -66.07 8.66
C LEU A 555 99.95 -66.37 10.03
N SER A 556 99.14 -66.34 11.10
CA SER A 556 99.22 -67.14 12.35
C SER A 556 98.52 -66.34 13.46
N GLY A 557 97.70 -66.84 14.37
CA GLY A 557 97.32 -68.19 14.75
C GLY A 557 96.55 -68.09 16.09
N SER A 558 95.42 -68.79 16.16
CA SER A 558 94.78 -69.44 17.31
C SER A 558 94.63 -68.78 18.70
N GLN A 559 93.38 -68.91 19.18
CA GLN A 559 92.92 -69.21 20.55
C GLN A 559 92.72 -68.08 21.57
N ALA A 560 91.45 -67.77 21.86
CA ALA A 560 90.92 -67.76 23.24
C ALA A 560 89.37 -67.83 23.23
N ASN A 561 88.86 -68.94 23.77
CA ASN A 561 87.45 -69.23 24.05
C ASN A 561 86.87 -68.35 25.19
N LEU A 562 85.54 -68.35 25.29
CA LEU A 562 84.65 -67.93 26.40
C LEU A 562 84.10 -66.50 26.42
N VAL A 563 84.66 -65.54 25.68
CA VAL A 563 84.11 -64.16 25.61
C VAL A 563 83.09 -63.99 24.48
N GLU A 564 83.22 -64.73 23.36
CA GLU A 564 82.32 -64.61 22.20
C GLU A 564 80.88 -65.05 22.47
N SER A 565 80.65 -66.03 23.36
CA SER A 565 79.30 -66.50 23.67
C SER A 565 78.54 -65.52 24.58
N GLN A 566 79.24 -64.85 25.51
CA GLN A 566 78.64 -63.77 26.32
C GLN A 566 78.41 -62.50 25.50
N GLU A 567 79.34 -62.15 24.61
CA GLU A 567 79.17 -60.98 23.74
C GLU A 567 78.08 -61.20 22.68
N GLN A 568 77.94 -62.41 22.12
CA GLN A 568 76.84 -62.74 21.21
C GLN A 568 75.48 -62.76 21.92
N VAL A 569 75.40 -63.28 23.15
CA VAL A 569 74.17 -63.19 23.96
C VAL A 569 73.83 -61.72 24.25
N ARG A 570 74.83 -60.90 24.60
CA ARG A 570 74.65 -59.46 24.85
C ARG A 570 74.20 -58.70 23.60
N ILE A 571 74.78 -58.98 22.42
CA ILE A 571 74.35 -58.41 21.13
C ILE A 571 72.92 -58.81 20.81
N LEU A 572 72.54 -60.07 21.06
CA LEU A 572 71.16 -60.53 20.88
C LEU A 572 70.20 -59.89 21.89
N GLU A 573 70.61 -59.67 23.13
CA GLU A 573 69.83 -58.94 24.15
C GLU A 573 69.63 -57.47 23.78
N GLU A 574 70.68 -56.80 23.28
CA GLU A 574 70.61 -55.44 22.73
C GLU A 574 69.68 -55.37 21.50
N GLU A 575 69.74 -56.35 20.59
CA GLU A 575 68.86 -56.42 19.42
C GLU A 575 67.40 -56.69 19.83
N VAL A 576 67.15 -57.53 20.83
CA VAL A 576 65.80 -57.75 21.39
C VAL A 576 65.27 -56.49 22.06
N LEU A 577 66.10 -55.75 22.79
CA LEU A 577 65.73 -54.45 23.36
C LEU A 577 65.42 -53.42 22.27
N ARG A 578 66.22 -53.36 21.20
CA ARG A 578 66.00 -52.50 20.04
C ARG A 578 64.68 -52.83 19.34
N LEU A 579 64.40 -54.12 19.12
CA LEU A 579 63.15 -54.58 18.52
C LEU A 579 61.95 -54.31 19.43
N ARG A 580 62.08 -54.42 20.76
CA ARG A 580 61.02 -54.04 21.72
C ARG A 580 60.75 -52.53 21.71
N SER A 581 61.79 -51.71 21.65
CA SER A 581 61.67 -50.25 21.51
C SER A 581 60.99 -49.88 20.19
N LEU A 582 61.39 -50.50 19.08
CA LEU A 582 60.77 -50.30 17.78
C LEU A 582 59.30 -50.74 17.78
N LEU A 583 58.98 -51.89 18.38
CA LEU A 583 57.61 -52.37 18.54
C LEU A 583 56.77 -51.40 19.38
N SER A 584 57.34 -50.84 20.45
CA SER A 584 56.69 -49.82 21.29
C SER A 584 56.39 -48.55 20.49
N SER A 585 57.37 -48.04 19.74
CA SER A 585 57.19 -46.89 18.85
C SER A 585 56.13 -47.17 17.78
N LYS A 586 56.10 -48.38 17.21
CA LYS A 586 55.07 -48.77 16.24
C LYS A 586 53.68 -48.86 16.87
N ARG A 587 53.56 -49.33 18.12
CA ARG A 587 52.27 -49.34 18.85
C ARG A 587 51.78 -47.93 19.15
N GLU A 588 52.67 -47.01 19.51
CA GLU A 588 52.36 -45.60 19.73
C GLU A 588 51.97 -44.88 18.43
N GLN A 589 52.66 -45.16 17.32
CA GLN A 589 52.27 -44.69 15.98
C GLN A 589 50.86 -45.17 15.60
N ILE A 590 50.53 -46.45 15.84
CA ILE A 590 49.19 -47.01 15.60
C ILE A 590 48.14 -46.33 16.49
N ALA A 591 48.45 -46.06 17.77
CA ALA A 591 47.55 -45.35 18.67
C ALA A 591 47.28 -43.92 18.17
N THR A 592 48.32 -43.21 17.75
CA THR A 592 48.23 -41.85 17.19
C THR A 592 47.39 -41.84 15.91
N LEU A 593 47.64 -42.76 14.97
CA LEU A 593 46.85 -42.90 13.74
C LEU A 593 45.37 -43.18 14.04
N ARG A 594 45.06 -44.03 15.03
CA ARG A 594 43.68 -44.30 15.44
C ARG A 594 43.00 -43.04 15.99
N THR A 595 43.70 -42.21 16.75
CA THR A 595 43.16 -40.94 17.26
C THR A 595 42.88 -39.95 16.12
N VAL A 596 43.82 -39.81 15.18
CA VAL A 596 43.65 -38.95 13.99
C VAL A 596 42.48 -39.43 13.13
N LEU A 597 42.36 -40.75 12.90
CA LEU A 597 41.24 -41.32 12.15
C LEU A 597 39.89 -41.10 12.84
N LYS A 598 39.83 -41.18 14.18
CA LYS A 598 38.62 -40.84 14.93
C LYS A 598 38.26 -39.36 14.81
N ALA A 599 39.24 -38.46 14.88
CA ALA A 599 39.04 -37.03 14.69
C ALA A 599 38.55 -36.69 13.27
N ASN A 600 39.16 -37.31 12.25
CA ASN A 600 38.73 -37.17 10.85
C ASN A 600 37.31 -37.70 10.63
N LYS A 601 36.98 -38.86 11.20
CA LYS A 601 35.62 -39.41 11.15
C LYS A 601 34.62 -38.44 11.78
N HIS A 602 34.91 -37.92 12.97
CA HIS A 602 34.04 -36.97 13.64
C HIS A 602 33.86 -35.68 12.83
N THR A 603 34.94 -35.15 12.26
CA THR A 603 34.90 -33.97 11.39
C THR A 603 34.02 -34.20 10.16
N ALA A 604 34.12 -35.37 9.53
CA ALA A 604 33.27 -35.76 8.40
C ALA A 604 31.80 -35.91 8.80
N GLU A 605 31.52 -36.52 9.96
CA GLU A 605 30.15 -36.65 10.49
C GLU A 605 29.51 -35.27 10.75
N VAL A 606 30.26 -34.35 11.37
CA VAL A 606 29.81 -32.97 11.61
C VAL A 606 29.57 -32.23 10.29
N ALA A 607 30.46 -32.37 9.31
CA ALA A 607 30.30 -31.75 7.99
C ALA A 607 29.04 -32.26 7.27
N ILE A 608 28.80 -33.57 7.28
CA ILE A 608 27.60 -34.18 6.69
C ILE A 608 26.33 -33.72 7.43
N GLN A 609 26.36 -33.63 8.75
CA GLN A 609 25.23 -33.16 9.54
C GLN A 609 24.91 -31.68 9.25
N ASN A 610 25.93 -30.84 9.09
CA ASN A 610 25.77 -29.44 8.69
C ASN A 610 25.18 -29.31 7.28
N LEU A 611 25.71 -30.06 6.31
CA LEU A 611 25.18 -30.10 4.94
C LEU A 611 23.72 -30.57 4.92
N LYS A 612 23.38 -31.60 5.69
CA LYS A 612 22.01 -32.10 5.82
C LYS A 612 21.09 -31.06 6.42
N SER A 613 21.52 -30.38 7.49
CA SER A 613 20.74 -29.31 8.13
C SER A 613 20.50 -28.15 7.16
N LYS A 614 21.54 -27.71 6.44
CA LYS A 614 21.44 -26.66 5.42
C LYS A 614 20.46 -27.04 4.32
N TYR A 615 20.55 -28.26 3.79
CA TYR A 615 19.61 -28.76 2.78
C TYR A 615 18.17 -28.79 3.29
N GLN A 616 17.94 -29.25 4.53
CA GLN A 616 16.59 -29.24 5.10
C GLN A 616 16.05 -27.82 5.26
N HIS A 617 16.90 -26.88 5.69
CA HIS A 617 16.52 -25.47 5.82
C HIS A 617 16.19 -24.85 4.46
N GLU A 618 17.04 -25.05 3.44
CA GLU A 618 16.79 -24.60 2.07
C GLU A 618 15.51 -25.22 1.49
N LYS A 619 15.28 -26.51 1.74
CA LYS A 619 14.05 -27.19 1.32
C LYS A 619 12.80 -26.57 1.95
N MET A 620 12.82 -26.28 3.25
CA MET A 620 11.71 -25.60 3.92
C MET A 620 11.52 -24.18 3.35
N PHE A 621 12.60 -23.43 3.21
CA PHE A 621 12.58 -22.07 2.66
C PHE A 621 12.00 -22.04 1.23
N VAL A 622 12.42 -22.95 0.35
CA VAL A 622 11.87 -23.10 -1.01
C VAL A 622 10.39 -23.48 -0.97
N SER A 623 9.99 -24.36 -0.06
CA SER A 623 8.58 -24.73 0.10
C SER A 623 7.71 -23.55 0.54
N GLU A 624 8.17 -22.77 1.53
CA GLU A 624 7.47 -21.59 2.04
C GLU A 624 7.36 -20.48 0.99
N THR A 625 8.47 -20.19 0.29
CA THR A 625 8.48 -19.21 -0.80
C THR A 625 7.55 -19.62 -1.95
N MET A 626 7.55 -20.90 -2.34
CA MET A 626 6.62 -21.41 -3.36
C MET A 626 5.16 -21.32 -2.92
N LEU A 627 4.86 -21.59 -1.65
CA LEU A 627 3.51 -21.42 -1.10
C LEU A 627 3.08 -19.95 -1.15
N LYS A 628 3.98 -19.04 -0.75
CA LYS A 628 3.74 -17.59 -0.79
C LYS A 628 3.48 -17.10 -2.21
N LEU A 629 4.33 -17.47 -3.17
CA LEU A 629 4.15 -17.11 -4.58
C LEU A 629 2.84 -17.65 -5.17
N ARG A 630 2.43 -18.87 -4.79
CA ARG A 630 1.12 -19.40 -5.20
C ARG A 630 -0.04 -18.63 -4.59
N GLY A 631 0.09 -18.18 -3.34
CA GLY A 631 -0.88 -17.31 -2.68
C GLY A 631 -1.02 -15.97 -3.38
N GLU A 632 0.10 -15.29 -3.64
CA GLU A 632 0.14 -14.01 -4.36
C GLU A 632 -0.43 -14.16 -5.79
N LEU A 633 -0.08 -15.23 -6.51
CA LEU A 633 -0.64 -15.51 -7.83
C LEU A 633 -2.16 -15.73 -7.79
N LYS A 634 -2.67 -16.36 -6.73
CA LYS A 634 -4.12 -16.55 -6.56
C LYS A 634 -4.83 -15.23 -6.31
N ALA A 635 -4.30 -14.39 -5.43
CA ALA A 635 -4.83 -13.05 -5.16
C ALA A 635 -4.84 -12.18 -6.44
N LEU A 636 -3.74 -12.18 -7.20
CA LEU A 636 -3.67 -11.45 -8.47
C LEU A 636 -4.68 -11.94 -9.51
N LYS A 637 -5.01 -13.24 -9.52
CA LYS A 637 -6.06 -13.78 -10.40
C LYS A 637 -7.45 -13.34 -9.96
N GLU A 638 -7.72 -13.31 -8.66
CA GLU A 638 -8.98 -12.80 -8.10
C GLU A 638 -9.14 -11.31 -8.44
N ASP A 639 -8.09 -10.50 -8.28
CA ASP A 639 -8.07 -9.08 -8.67
C ASP A 639 -8.26 -8.88 -10.17
N ALA A 640 -7.67 -9.74 -11.01
CA ALA A 640 -7.89 -9.68 -12.46
C ALA A 640 -9.35 -9.97 -12.85
N VAL A 641 -10.00 -10.90 -12.15
CA VAL A 641 -11.42 -11.22 -12.35
C VAL A 641 -12.31 -10.04 -11.91
N THR A 642 -12.05 -9.45 -10.75
CA THR A 642 -12.82 -8.27 -10.28
C THR A 642 -12.64 -7.08 -11.22
N PHE A 643 -11.43 -6.84 -11.73
CA PHE A 643 -11.19 -5.80 -12.73
C PHE A 643 -11.94 -6.07 -14.05
N ALA A 644 -11.96 -7.32 -14.52
CA ALA A 644 -12.75 -7.70 -15.70
C ALA A 644 -14.25 -7.45 -15.48
N GLN A 645 -14.76 -7.78 -14.29
CA GLN A 645 -16.15 -7.51 -13.92
C GLN A 645 -16.47 -6.01 -13.88
N LEU A 646 -15.61 -5.19 -13.27
CA LEU A 646 -15.73 -3.74 -13.26
C LEU A 646 -15.74 -3.15 -14.68
N ARG A 647 -14.87 -3.65 -15.55
CA ARG A 647 -14.82 -3.24 -16.96
C ARG A 647 -16.11 -3.59 -17.71
N MET A 648 -16.69 -4.77 -17.47
CA MET A 648 -17.98 -5.14 -18.05
C MET A 648 -19.11 -4.25 -17.53
N MET A 649 -19.15 -3.97 -16.22
CA MET A 649 -20.13 -3.05 -15.63
C MET A 649 -20.00 -1.64 -16.21
N PHE A 650 -18.77 -1.15 -16.39
CA PHE A 650 -18.54 0.16 -17.00
C PHE A 650 -19.01 0.22 -18.46
N ALA A 651 -18.76 -0.83 -19.24
CA ALA A 651 -19.25 -0.91 -20.61
C ALA A 651 -20.79 -0.89 -20.67
N ALA A 652 -21.46 -1.71 -19.85
CA ALA A 652 -22.92 -1.72 -19.75
C ALA A 652 -23.49 -0.35 -19.35
N ARG A 653 -22.84 0.33 -18.40
CA ARG A 653 -23.22 1.70 -17.99
C ARG A 653 -23.09 2.71 -19.12
N CYS A 654 -22.06 2.58 -19.95
CA CYS A 654 -21.90 3.43 -21.13
C CYS A 654 -23.02 3.19 -22.15
N ASP A 655 -23.38 1.93 -22.40
CA ASP A 655 -24.48 1.57 -23.30
C ASP A 655 -25.82 2.10 -22.78
N GLU A 656 -26.07 2.04 -21.47
CA GLU A 656 -27.25 2.65 -20.82
C GLU A 656 -27.31 4.16 -21.06
N TYR A 657 -26.19 4.88 -20.88
CA TYR A 657 -26.16 6.32 -21.12
C TYR A 657 -26.36 6.68 -22.60
N VAL A 658 -25.83 5.89 -23.53
CA VAL A 658 -26.09 6.07 -24.96
C VAL A 658 -27.58 5.86 -25.26
N ALA A 659 -28.19 4.79 -24.73
CA ALA A 659 -29.61 4.54 -24.93
C ALA A 659 -30.50 5.66 -24.34
N GLN A 660 -30.13 6.22 -23.19
CA GLN A 660 -30.82 7.37 -22.59
C GLN A 660 -30.69 8.62 -23.46
N LEU A 661 -29.50 8.91 -23.99
CA LEU A 661 -29.30 10.03 -24.92
C LEU A 661 -30.13 9.86 -26.20
N ASP A 662 -30.16 8.65 -26.77
CA ASP A 662 -30.97 8.35 -27.96
C ASP A 662 -32.47 8.50 -27.68
N ALA A 663 -32.93 8.13 -26.48
CA ALA A 663 -34.32 8.36 -26.06
C ALA A 663 -34.63 9.86 -25.93
N MET A 664 -33.77 10.63 -25.27
CA MET A 664 -33.93 12.08 -25.13
C MET A 664 -33.92 12.80 -26.48
N GLN A 665 -33.06 12.38 -27.41
CA GLN A 665 -33.03 12.93 -28.77
C GLN A 665 -34.33 12.65 -29.53
N ARG A 666 -34.90 11.44 -29.39
CA ARG A 666 -36.22 11.12 -29.97
C ARG A 666 -37.35 11.96 -29.37
N HIS A 667 -37.34 12.16 -28.05
CA HIS A 667 -38.29 13.05 -27.38
C HIS A 667 -38.18 14.50 -27.87
N LEU A 668 -36.95 15.00 -28.04
CA LEU A 668 -36.71 16.34 -28.59
C LEU A 668 -37.28 16.46 -30.01
N ALA A 669 -37.02 15.48 -30.88
CA ALA A 669 -37.55 15.47 -32.25
C ALA A 669 -39.09 15.47 -32.27
N SER A 670 -39.74 14.67 -31.42
CA SER A 670 -41.20 14.67 -31.28
C SER A 670 -41.74 16.03 -30.84
N ALA A 671 -41.11 16.64 -29.85
CA ALA A 671 -41.50 17.97 -29.36
C ALA A 671 -41.31 19.06 -30.43
N GLU A 672 -40.27 18.96 -31.27
CA GLU A 672 -40.07 19.85 -32.41
C GLU A 672 -41.15 19.70 -33.47
N ASP A 673 -41.60 18.48 -33.77
CA ASP A 673 -42.68 18.22 -34.73
C ASP A 673 -44.04 18.67 -34.21
N GLU A 674 -44.32 18.50 -32.91
CA GLU A 674 -45.49 19.09 -32.24
C GLU A 674 -45.47 20.62 -32.36
N LYS A 675 -44.32 21.26 -32.09
CA LYS A 675 -44.14 22.71 -32.24
C LYS A 675 -44.36 23.16 -33.68
N ARG A 676 -43.90 22.41 -34.69
CA ARG A 676 -44.16 22.71 -36.11
C ARG A 676 -45.65 22.61 -36.44
N THR A 677 -46.31 21.59 -35.91
CA THR A 677 -47.76 21.37 -36.07
C THR A 677 -48.55 22.53 -35.46
N LEU A 678 -48.24 22.92 -34.22
CA LEU A 678 -48.85 24.07 -33.55
C LEU A 678 -48.62 25.37 -34.32
N ASN A 679 -47.41 25.61 -34.83
CA ASN A 679 -47.13 26.78 -35.66
C ASN A 679 -47.93 26.79 -36.96
N THR A 680 -48.10 25.63 -37.60
CA THR A 680 -48.90 25.50 -38.81
C THR A 680 -50.37 25.80 -38.52
N LEU A 681 -50.90 25.27 -37.41
CA LEU A 681 -52.26 25.53 -36.96
C LEU A 681 -52.45 27.03 -36.64
N LEU A 682 -51.51 27.64 -35.91
CA LEU A 682 -51.52 29.06 -35.61
C LEU A 682 -51.56 29.92 -36.88
N ARG A 683 -50.74 29.59 -37.90
CA ARG A 683 -50.76 30.29 -39.20
C ARG A 683 -52.10 30.13 -39.91
N LYS A 684 -52.70 28.93 -39.89
CA LYS A 684 -54.06 28.71 -40.44
C LYS A 684 -55.10 29.55 -39.71
N THR A 685 -55.08 29.59 -38.38
CA THR A 685 -56.00 30.39 -37.55
C THR A 685 -55.84 31.89 -37.82
N ILE A 686 -54.61 32.40 -37.93
CA ILE A 686 -54.36 33.80 -38.29
C ILE A 686 -54.93 34.10 -39.68
N THR A 687 -54.71 33.21 -40.66
CA THR A 687 -55.22 33.38 -42.02
C THR A 687 -56.74 33.39 -42.06
N GLN A 688 -57.39 32.46 -41.35
CA GLN A 688 -58.85 32.41 -41.21
C GLN A 688 -59.38 33.68 -40.53
N LYS A 689 -58.73 34.14 -39.45
CA LYS A 689 -59.07 35.39 -38.77
C LYS A 689 -59.01 36.57 -39.74
N LEU A 690 -57.92 36.71 -40.50
CA LEU A 690 -57.76 37.78 -41.48
C LEU A 690 -58.83 37.71 -42.58
N ALA A 691 -59.18 36.52 -43.07
CA ALA A 691 -60.23 36.35 -44.07
C ALA A 691 -61.63 36.73 -43.53
N ILE A 692 -61.92 36.39 -42.27
CA ILE A 692 -63.16 36.82 -41.60
C ILE A 692 -63.16 38.34 -41.39
N THR A 693 -62.04 38.91 -40.94
CA THR A 693 -61.91 40.37 -40.79
C THR A 693 -62.12 41.08 -42.13
N GLN A 694 -61.51 40.61 -43.23
CA GLN A 694 -61.73 41.18 -44.56
C GLN A 694 -63.22 41.11 -44.98
N ARG A 695 -63.90 39.98 -44.75
CA ARG A 695 -65.34 39.85 -45.06
C ARG A 695 -66.20 40.79 -44.22
N LEU A 696 -65.83 41.01 -42.95
CA LEU A 696 -66.52 41.97 -42.08
C LEU A 696 -66.31 43.40 -42.59
N GLU A 697 -65.08 43.78 -42.93
CA GLU A 697 -64.76 45.07 -43.53
C GLU A 697 -65.52 45.30 -44.84
N ASP A 698 -65.60 44.29 -45.72
CA ASP A 698 -66.36 44.36 -46.97
C ASP A 698 -67.88 44.53 -46.73
N LEU A 699 -68.43 43.85 -45.73
CA LEU A 699 -69.85 43.98 -45.32
C LEU A 699 -70.14 45.36 -44.72
N GLU A 700 -69.27 45.85 -43.83
CA GLU A 700 -69.37 47.19 -43.25
C GLU A 700 -69.28 48.25 -44.35
N PHE A 701 -68.35 48.11 -45.29
CA PHE A 701 -68.21 49.01 -46.43
C PHE A 701 -69.43 48.97 -47.35
N ALA A 702 -70.00 47.79 -47.62
CA ALA A 702 -71.24 47.65 -48.40
C ALA A 702 -72.45 48.30 -47.68
N GLN A 703 -72.54 48.15 -46.36
CA GLN A 703 -73.56 48.78 -45.53
C GLN A 703 -73.40 50.31 -45.49
N GLU A 704 -72.16 50.81 -45.44
CA GLU A 704 -71.87 52.24 -45.52
C GLU A 704 -72.19 52.79 -46.92
N GLN A 705 -71.88 52.07 -47.99
CA GLN A 705 -72.28 52.45 -49.36
C GLN A 705 -73.81 52.45 -49.54
N GLN A 706 -74.53 51.48 -48.98
CA GLN A 706 -76.00 51.50 -48.97
C GLN A 706 -76.54 52.69 -48.17
N SER A 707 -75.88 53.05 -47.06
CA SER A 707 -76.25 54.22 -46.27
C SER A 707 -75.95 55.54 -47.02
N ARG A 708 -74.84 55.62 -47.75
CA ARG A 708 -74.47 56.76 -48.59
C ARG A 708 -75.34 56.89 -49.84
N THR A 709 -75.76 55.79 -50.48
CA THR A 709 -76.70 55.83 -51.60
C THR A 709 -78.12 56.23 -51.16
N LYS A 710 -78.57 55.79 -49.98
CA LYS A 710 -79.79 56.29 -49.34
C LYS A 710 -79.69 57.79 -49.02
N ASN A 711 -78.52 58.28 -48.61
CA ASN A 711 -78.30 59.72 -48.37
C ASN A 711 -78.02 60.54 -49.64
N SER A 712 -77.58 59.92 -50.74
CA SER A 712 -77.35 60.60 -52.04
C SER A 712 -78.66 61.01 -52.71
N TYR A 713 -79.74 60.23 -52.56
CA TYR A 713 -81.09 60.66 -52.95
C TYR A 713 -81.65 61.79 -52.06
N ALA A 714 -81.03 62.06 -50.89
CA ALA A 714 -81.42 63.13 -49.97
C ALA A 714 -80.54 64.40 -50.06
N SER A 715 -79.44 64.40 -50.85
CA SER A 715 -78.38 65.42 -50.78
C SER A 715 -78.31 66.40 -51.96
N VAL A 716 -79.29 66.43 -52.89
CA VAL A 716 -79.35 67.48 -53.95
C VAL A 716 -79.94 68.80 -53.42
N VAL A 717 -80.43 68.87 -52.18
CA VAL A 717 -81.01 70.09 -51.63
C VAL A 717 -80.17 70.58 -50.44
N THR A 718 -79.68 71.80 -50.58
CA THR A 718 -79.06 72.69 -49.58
C THR A 718 -77.53 72.69 -49.46
N GLN A 719 -76.93 73.53 -50.30
CA GLN A 719 -75.73 74.32 -50.01
C GLN A 719 -75.89 75.14 -48.72
N GLY A 720 -74.77 75.46 -48.04
CA GLY A 720 -74.72 76.68 -47.24
C GLY A 720 -73.65 76.80 -46.16
N THR A 721 -72.44 77.21 -46.56
CA THR A 721 -71.54 78.18 -45.87
C THR A 721 -71.01 77.91 -44.45
N GLY A 722 -69.67 77.98 -44.30
CA GLY A 722 -69.04 78.26 -43.00
C GLY A 722 -67.55 77.92 -42.92
N ALA A 723 -66.67 78.84 -43.34
CA ALA A 723 -65.22 78.71 -43.23
C ALA A 723 -64.68 79.12 -41.85
N LYS A 724 -63.73 78.35 -41.28
CA LYS A 724 -62.43 78.83 -40.73
C LYS A 724 -61.62 77.74 -39.98
N LYS A 725 -60.45 77.43 -40.58
CA LYS A 725 -59.06 77.38 -40.03
C LYS A 725 -58.69 76.64 -38.72
N LYS A 726 -57.59 75.87 -38.88
CA LYS A 726 -56.51 75.44 -37.93
C LYS A 726 -56.91 74.30 -36.96
N SER A 727 -56.09 73.30 -36.64
CA SER A 727 -54.62 73.13 -36.66
C SER A 727 -54.20 71.65 -36.58
N VAL A 728 -52.97 71.42 -37.05
CA VAL A 728 -52.10 70.23 -37.03
C VAL A 728 -51.93 69.58 -35.64
N SER A 729 -51.86 68.24 -35.57
CA SER A 729 -50.76 67.45 -34.96
C SER A 729 -50.92 65.92 -35.14
N PRO A 730 -49.84 65.18 -35.45
CA PRO A 730 -49.84 63.71 -35.60
C PRO A 730 -49.27 62.98 -34.36
N GLY A 731 -49.96 61.92 -33.90
CA GLY A 731 -49.41 60.90 -33.00
C GLY A 731 -49.68 59.54 -33.65
N ARG A 732 -48.70 58.84 -34.25
CA ARG A 732 -47.58 58.07 -33.67
C ARG A 732 -48.05 56.83 -32.88
N ILE A 733 -47.44 55.69 -33.29
CA ILE A 733 -47.26 54.41 -32.58
C ILE A 733 -48.39 53.39 -32.76
N PHE A 734 -48.16 52.31 -33.53
CA PHE A 734 -47.89 50.97 -32.99
C PHE A 734 -47.53 49.93 -34.07
N ARG A 735 -46.42 49.23 -33.80
CA ARG A 735 -45.96 47.90 -34.25
C ARG A 735 -45.67 47.63 -35.72
#